data_AF-A0A4T0IP25-F1
#
_entry.id   AF-A0A4T0IP25-F1
#
_cell.length_a   1.000
_cell.length_b   1.000
_cell.length_c   1.000
_cell.angle_alpha   90.00
_cell.angle_beta   90.00
_cell.angle_gamma   90.00
#
_symmetry.space_group_name_H-M   'P 1'
#
loop_
_entity.id
_entity.type
_entity.pdbx_description
1 polymer ?
#
loop_
_entity_poly.entity_id
_entity_poly.type
_entity_poly.pdbx_seq_one_letter_code
_entity_poly.pdbx_strand_id
1 'polypeptide(L)'
;MRQFLLSFIISSFITIILLSRYSLLSTNYTPKHKQLLPLQWQNYDYVKLVDHGSNSSDDNSLYDSNYNVLEAPLDIWNPILPHSTPINDITIRSCSLPPSLEYYFGGCYPPSTSEDNSKYGPWVRVGMSLNVQNGRGHKNNYLYYRRSRRLDVSYIDDIKLLSSDSSEKLDENWFKVKSNPSPNTRLYYHTHPPSSNPRPSDAVTEVDILFGDGPPWPDFKRVQGANIQDASSKNERMTFTIRKGYKHPKQPEQLKFRDNGQFRILQIADLHFSVGNGTCRDTDKSPCQGDPDSIQLMAETLDDVKPDFVVFTGDQLNGQGTSFDAVSVISKVYSEVIKRKIPFTAIFGNHDSEMTDLPRSEQMRIIQALPFSLAQPGPSDIHGVGNHVLKVYSPDGTNSHLLTMYLFDTHGLLPPPRYNPFKNMMGQYDYIRQNQIDWFVEESDNIKLENRPFIPKQGEVFDDTHKRISQTPQKANALVFAHIPLREYYDSPADLDANGTPIEGWGSKGIEDGDGASGINGGFFNVANELRRGSDTTTNEIRVIAHGHCHLTDECRLIQGTWICFGGGSSYSGYGKKGHDRRFRVYDVTIITKMSNDIGSVRNVNRKDKVIALSKSIEPTLRTLAWLLPGRFDDSELVAEMIFSSLNMLTQSQDAHSAKHSLNAHSRYTSSNWGRLHALSAKLLSLTTSLQLLGEIVMHRREKRDEQGRYARHRWNYITAIEALKFTLKLVILLKTQLRPLVTPCTPSRDQDVSLDPECDEANRGVRGARSVVDLKTKYGSVDNYLHATALDTDSLTPPSALVRPLSSGAQVFSELMLIAEPLVYVLALRRQFARTQTRTKPWRTKSEWTPLLLSLSMSVMSRQLRKYGHKSRSGVSPYSFDVNKSSIEANEQNRREQSFIRYLLRGPIWHDFTKPRVESVVSRLQNWPLVGIAAGIVGDYIPLIDDYHFYTSQ
;
A
#
# COMPACT_ATOMS: atom_id res chain seq x y z
N MET A 1 51.53 -23.64 14.03
CA MET A 1 50.43 -24.39 14.69
C MET A 1 50.11 -23.89 16.10
N ARG A 2 51.06 -23.74 17.03
CA ARG A 2 50.78 -23.24 18.41
C ARG A 2 50.20 -21.81 18.49
N GLN A 3 50.63 -20.87 17.64
CA GLN A 3 50.07 -19.51 17.62
C GLN A 3 48.65 -19.44 17.01
N PHE A 4 48.33 -20.34 16.08
CA PHE A 4 46.99 -20.44 15.48
C PHE A 4 45.99 -21.04 16.46
N LEU A 5 46.41 -22.03 17.26
CA LEU A 5 45.60 -22.58 18.35
C LEU A 5 45.34 -21.52 19.43
N LEU A 6 46.32 -20.68 19.77
CA LEU A 6 46.16 -19.66 20.80
C LEU A 6 45.17 -18.56 20.39
N SER A 7 45.25 -18.08 19.14
CA SER A 7 44.25 -17.11 18.61
C SER A 7 42.86 -17.72 18.47
N PHE A 8 42.76 -19.01 18.14
CA PHE A 8 41.47 -19.70 18.06
C PHE A 8 40.84 -19.94 19.44
N ILE A 9 41.66 -20.25 20.46
CA ILE A 9 41.21 -20.41 21.85
C ILE A 9 40.80 -19.06 22.45
N ILE A 10 41.54 -17.98 22.20
CA ILE A 10 41.19 -16.63 22.67
C ILE A 10 39.92 -16.11 21.99
N SER A 11 39.79 -16.30 20.67
CA SER A 11 38.56 -15.96 19.92
C SER A 11 37.36 -16.78 20.39
N SER A 12 37.54 -18.08 20.64
CA SER A 12 36.49 -18.94 21.18
C SER A 12 36.11 -18.56 22.62
N PHE A 13 37.06 -18.17 23.47
CA PHE A 13 36.78 -17.70 24.83
C PHE A 13 36.00 -16.38 24.85
N ILE A 14 36.34 -15.42 23.98
CA ILE A 14 35.61 -14.15 23.85
C ILE A 14 34.19 -14.40 23.35
N THR A 15 34.03 -15.34 22.41
CA THR A 15 32.70 -15.73 21.89
C THR A 15 31.87 -16.47 22.95
N ILE A 16 32.49 -17.31 23.78
CA ILE A 16 31.83 -18.00 24.90
C ILE A 16 31.46 -17.03 26.05
N ILE A 17 32.24 -15.97 26.29
CA ILE A 17 31.89 -14.92 27.28
C ILE A 17 30.75 -14.04 26.75
N LEU A 18 30.71 -13.76 25.44
CA LEU A 18 29.61 -13.02 24.80
C LEU A 18 28.32 -13.86 24.76
N LEU A 19 28.43 -15.18 24.54
CA LEU A 19 27.29 -16.10 24.55
C LEU A 19 26.81 -16.47 25.96
N SER A 20 27.69 -16.55 26.96
CA SER A 20 27.29 -16.80 28.35
C SER A 20 26.60 -15.59 28.99
N ARG A 21 26.90 -14.36 28.55
CA ARG A 21 26.11 -13.17 28.88
C ARG A 21 24.73 -13.14 28.20
N TYR A 22 24.57 -13.81 27.06
CA TYR A 22 23.27 -13.93 26.38
C TYR A 22 22.41 -15.07 26.97
N SER A 23 23.05 -16.12 27.48
CA SER A 23 22.37 -17.31 28.03
C SER A 23 21.98 -17.19 29.52
N LEU A 24 22.56 -16.26 30.28
CA LEU A 24 22.15 -16.00 31.68
C LEU A 24 20.98 -15.00 31.81
N LEU A 25 20.41 -14.54 30.70
CA LEU A 25 19.30 -13.56 30.70
C LEU A 25 18.02 -14.03 30.00
N SER A 26 17.92 -15.30 29.59
CA SER A 26 16.65 -15.82 29.08
C SER A 26 16.27 -17.11 29.79
N THR A 27 15.04 -17.12 30.32
CA THR A 27 14.29 -18.24 30.94
C THR A 27 14.45 -18.44 32.45
N ASN A 28 13.71 -17.63 33.24
CA ASN A 28 12.63 -18.11 34.12
C ASN A 28 11.83 -16.94 34.73
N TYR A 29 10.73 -16.63 34.05
CA TYR A 29 9.39 -16.22 34.49
C TYR A 29 9.10 -15.53 35.86
N THR A 30 8.36 -14.41 35.72
CA THR A 30 7.37 -13.73 36.61
C THR A 30 7.86 -12.69 37.65
N PRO A 31 7.01 -11.74 38.09
CA PRO A 31 6.66 -10.51 37.38
C PRO A 31 6.95 -9.30 38.29
N LYS A 32 8.14 -8.70 38.25
CA LYS A 32 8.46 -7.54 39.10
C LYS A 32 9.41 -6.55 38.42
N HIS A 33 8.80 -5.59 37.74
CA HIS A 33 9.18 -4.17 37.67
C HIS A 33 7.94 -3.44 37.11
N LYS A 34 6.81 -3.34 37.82
CA LYS A 34 6.53 -2.35 38.90
C LYS A 34 7.77 -1.78 39.60
N GLN A 35 8.35 -0.77 38.95
CA GLN A 35 9.07 0.40 39.50
C GLN A 35 9.98 1.01 38.40
N LEU A 36 9.41 1.32 37.24
CA LEU A 36 9.21 2.74 36.99
C LEU A 36 7.83 3.01 37.55
N LEU A 37 7.74 3.83 38.59
CA LEU A 37 6.44 4.24 39.10
C LEU A 37 5.65 4.75 37.89
N PRO A 38 4.43 4.24 37.67
CA PRO A 38 3.51 4.96 36.84
C PRO A 38 3.32 6.25 37.61
N LEU A 39 3.85 7.33 37.07
CA LEU A 39 3.07 8.52 37.06
C LEU A 39 1.80 8.14 36.30
N GLN A 40 0.83 7.58 37.05
CA GLN A 40 -0.59 7.72 36.77
C GLN A 40 -0.86 9.22 36.78
N TRP A 41 -0.34 9.95 35.80
CA TRP A 41 -0.80 11.28 35.47
C TRP A 41 -1.95 11.08 34.53
N GLN A 42 -3.02 10.57 35.14
CA GLN A 42 -4.36 10.51 34.61
C GLN A 42 -4.42 9.67 33.29
N ASN A 43 -5.44 8.84 33.14
CA ASN A 43 -6.25 9.06 31.95
C ASN A 43 -6.38 10.57 31.77
N TYR A 44 -5.54 11.18 30.93
CA TYR A 44 -6.05 12.25 30.12
C TYR A 44 -7.16 11.57 29.31
N ASP A 45 -8.34 11.41 29.93
CA ASP A 45 -9.57 11.76 29.25
C ASP A 45 -9.17 13.01 28.51
N TYR A 46 -9.08 12.91 27.18
CA TYR A 46 -8.74 14.05 26.35
C TYR A 46 -9.70 15.14 26.81
N VAL A 47 -9.21 16.06 27.65
CA VAL A 47 -9.99 17.20 28.05
C VAL A 47 -10.05 17.93 26.74
N LYS A 48 -11.18 17.78 26.06
CA LYS A 48 -11.58 18.55 24.92
C LYS A 48 -11.35 20.00 25.37
N LEU A 49 -10.22 20.57 24.96
CA LEU A 49 -9.90 21.94 25.27
C LEU A 49 -10.91 22.72 24.45
N VAL A 50 -11.98 23.13 25.13
CA VAL A 50 -13.24 23.69 24.62
C VAL A 50 -14.34 22.64 24.35
N ASP A 51 -15.21 22.48 25.35
CA ASP A 51 -16.60 22.13 25.12
C ASP A 51 -17.30 23.36 24.53
N HIS A 52 -17.75 23.28 23.27
CA HIS A 52 -18.60 24.32 22.70
C HIS A 52 -20.00 24.17 23.30
N GLY A 53 -20.19 24.80 24.46
CA GLY A 53 -21.51 25.23 24.90
C GLY A 53 -22.07 26.18 23.85
N SER A 54 -23.11 25.72 23.15
CA SER A 54 -23.98 26.56 22.34
C SER A 54 -24.47 27.76 23.15
N ASN A 55 -24.20 28.98 22.70
CA ASN A 55 -25.19 30.05 22.66
C ASN A 55 -24.68 31.31 21.94
N SER A 56 -25.55 31.76 21.02
CA SER A 56 -25.79 33.13 20.55
C SER A 56 -24.62 34.00 20.07
N SER A 57 -24.75 34.41 18.80
CA SER A 57 -24.55 35.77 18.29
C SER A 57 -24.20 36.83 19.35
N ASP A 58 -23.01 37.41 19.25
CA ASP A 58 -22.88 38.85 19.02
C ASP A 58 -21.42 39.24 18.73
N ASP A 59 -21.31 40.22 17.85
CA ASP A 59 -20.11 40.86 17.35
C ASP A 59 -19.53 41.82 18.40
N ASN A 60 -18.19 41.96 18.43
CA ASN A 60 -17.40 42.93 19.23
C ASN A 60 -17.58 42.96 20.76
N SER A 61 -16.67 42.35 21.53
CA SER A 61 -16.17 42.97 22.78
C SER A 61 -14.83 42.41 23.28
N LEU A 62 -14.13 43.32 23.96
CA LEU A 62 -12.85 43.26 24.66
C LEU A 62 -12.57 41.98 25.47
N TYR A 63 -11.28 41.57 25.45
CA TYR A 63 -10.56 40.91 26.55
C TYR A 63 -11.41 40.02 27.50
N ASP A 64 -11.87 38.86 27.03
CA ASP A 64 -12.31 37.84 27.98
C ASP A 64 -11.09 37.08 28.52
N SER A 65 -10.75 37.39 29.76
CA SER A 65 -9.56 36.97 30.51
C SER A 65 -9.87 35.83 31.50
N ASN A 66 -11.00 35.13 31.34
CA ASN A 66 -11.47 34.14 32.32
C ASN A 66 -11.49 32.67 31.85
N TYR A 67 -10.74 32.31 30.81
CA TYR A 67 -10.42 30.90 30.60
C TYR A 67 -9.31 30.49 31.58
N ASN A 68 -9.64 29.64 32.54
CA ASN A 68 -8.66 28.94 33.39
C ASN A 68 -7.78 28.07 32.49
N VAL A 69 -6.72 28.66 31.94
CA VAL A 69 -5.67 27.94 31.23
C VAL A 69 -5.02 27.02 32.25
N LEU A 70 -5.23 25.70 32.09
CA LEU A 70 -4.42 24.69 32.76
C LEU A 70 -2.97 24.91 32.32
N GLU A 71 -2.22 25.67 33.14
CA GLU A 71 -0.80 25.91 32.88
C GLU A 71 -0.03 24.60 33.02
N ALA A 72 0.82 24.35 32.04
CA ALA A 72 1.67 23.18 32.03
C ALA A 72 2.72 23.19 33.15
N PRO A 73 3.31 22.02 33.48
CA PRO A 73 4.36 21.91 34.48
C PRO A 73 5.52 22.85 34.18
N LEU A 74 5.92 23.64 35.18
CA LEU A 74 6.95 24.68 35.02
C LEU A 74 8.37 24.11 34.85
N ASP A 75 8.55 22.82 35.12
CA ASP A 75 9.80 22.08 35.11
C ASP A 75 10.00 21.22 33.85
N ILE A 76 9.09 21.31 32.88
CA ILE A 76 9.16 20.58 31.61
C ILE A 76 9.30 21.55 30.45
N TRP A 77 10.29 21.30 29.60
CA TRP A 77 10.38 21.97 28.31
C TRP A 77 9.49 21.25 27.30
N ASN A 78 8.50 21.98 26.81
CA ASN A 78 7.70 21.58 25.67
C ASN A 78 7.15 22.85 25.02
N PRO A 79 7.63 23.24 23.82
CA PRO A 79 7.26 24.51 23.20
C PRO A 79 5.78 24.59 22.80
N ILE A 80 5.08 23.46 22.77
CA ILE A 80 3.65 23.38 22.40
C ILE A 80 2.75 23.69 23.59
N LEU A 81 3.24 23.47 24.82
CA LEU A 81 2.42 23.65 26.01
C LEU A 81 2.14 25.13 26.33
N PRO A 82 0.96 25.43 26.90
CA PRO A 82 0.60 26.77 27.33
C PRO A 82 1.41 27.19 28.56
N HIS A 83 2.53 27.86 28.32
CA HIS A 83 3.33 28.52 29.36
C HIS A 83 3.09 30.03 29.31
N SER A 84 2.47 30.57 30.36
CA SER A 84 2.33 32.03 30.55
C SER A 84 3.27 32.58 31.63
N THR A 85 4.00 31.70 32.32
CA THR A 85 4.97 32.07 33.35
C THR A 85 6.27 32.58 32.71
N PRO A 86 6.78 33.77 33.09
CA PRO A 86 8.01 34.34 32.54
C PRO A 86 9.27 33.52 32.83
N ILE A 87 10.17 33.49 31.86
CA ILE A 87 11.55 33.05 32.06
C ILE A 87 12.32 34.16 32.77
N ASN A 88 13.14 33.80 33.76
CA ASN A 88 13.92 34.74 34.55
C ASN A 88 15.44 34.56 34.46
N ASP A 89 15.91 33.40 33.99
CA ASP A 89 17.35 33.14 33.83
C ASP A 89 17.60 32.12 32.72
N ILE A 90 18.74 32.24 32.04
CA ILE A 90 19.17 31.40 30.94
C ILE A 90 20.66 31.12 31.08
N THR A 91 21.05 29.84 30.94
CA THR A 91 22.45 29.43 30.91
C THR A 91 22.70 28.33 29.91
N ILE A 92 23.97 28.18 29.50
CA ILE A 92 24.43 27.07 28.66
C ILE A 92 25.41 26.24 29.47
N ARG A 93 25.30 24.91 29.41
CA ARG A 93 26.22 24.00 30.08
C ARG A 93 26.61 22.83 29.19
N SER A 94 27.91 22.55 29.15
CA SER A 94 28.46 21.38 28.46
C SER A 94 28.33 20.13 29.34
N CYS A 95 27.87 19.02 28.75
CA CYS A 95 27.84 17.72 29.39
C CYS A 95 28.49 16.64 28.51
N SER A 96 29.35 15.83 29.13
CA SER A 96 30.00 14.69 28.46
C SER A 96 29.11 13.45 28.39
N LEU A 97 28.07 13.37 29.23
CA LEU A 97 27.14 12.24 29.26
C LEU A 97 25.99 12.47 28.27
N PRO A 98 25.55 11.44 27.53
CA PRO A 98 24.32 11.52 26.75
C PRO A 98 23.09 11.61 27.69
N PRO A 99 21.98 12.24 27.26
CA PRO A 99 20.79 12.42 28.08
C PRO A 99 20.23 11.12 28.68
N SER A 100 20.36 10.00 27.96
CA SER A 100 19.90 8.68 28.40
C SER A 100 20.63 8.13 29.62
N LEU A 101 21.87 8.57 29.86
CA LEU A 101 22.68 8.14 31.02
C LEU A 101 22.63 9.15 32.17
N GLU A 102 22.06 10.34 31.93
CA GLU A 102 21.95 11.39 32.94
C GLU A 102 21.10 10.97 34.14
N TYR A 103 20.01 10.22 33.91
CA TYR A 103 19.15 9.72 35.00
C TYR A 103 19.93 8.87 36.03
N TYR A 104 20.97 8.15 35.58
CA TYR A 104 21.73 7.24 36.43
C TYR A 104 22.94 7.89 37.11
N PHE A 105 23.57 8.87 36.46
CA PHE A 105 24.85 9.43 36.91
C PHE A 105 24.76 10.90 37.35
N GLY A 106 23.67 11.59 37.04
CA GLY A 106 23.48 13.01 37.32
C GLY A 106 24.52 13.92 36.66
N GLY A 107 24.42 15.23 36.94
CA GLY A 107 25.53 16.17 36.71
C GLY A 107 25.52 17.01 35.41
N CYS A 108 24.50 16.90 34.54
CA CYS A 108 24.38 17.80 33.38
C CYS A 108 23.60 19.09 33.67
N TYR A 109 22.65 19.11 34.61
CA TYR A 109 21.93 20.32 35.03
C TYR A 109 22.84 21.30 35.77
N PRO A 110 22.73 22.63 35.56
CA PRO A 110 23.50 23.62 36.32
C PRO A 110 23.23 23.51 37.84
N PRO A 111 24.22 23.80 38.71
CA PRO A 111 24.04 23.67 40.15
C PRO A 111 22.94 24.62 40.65
N SER A 112 22.18 24.17 41.65
CA SER A 112 21.11 24.95 42.29
C SER A 112 20.93 24.55 43.74
N THR A 113 20.68 25.51 44.61
CA THR A 113 20.25 25.25 46.00
C THR A 113 18.74 25.11 46.09
N SER A 114 18.24 24.61 47.24
CA SER A 114 16.79 24.57 47.50
C SER A 114 16.17 25.98 47.50
N GLU A 115 16.91 26.97 48.00
CA GLU A 115 16.52 28.38 48.00
C GLU A 115 16.44 28.95 46.58
N ASP A 116 17.45 28.66 45.75
CA ASP A 116 17.45 29.07 44.33
C ASP A 116 16.26 28.48 43.57
N ASN A 117 15.97 27.18 43.75
CA ASN A 117 14.84 26.52 43.11
C ASN A 117 13.50 27.09 43.60
N SER A 118 13.39 27.45 44.88
CA SER A 118 12.20 28.08 45.44
C SER A 118 11.96 29.50 44.91
N LYS A 119 13.04 30.25 44.65
CA LYS A 119 12.95 31.63 44.15
C LYS A 119 12.79 31.70 42.63
N TYR A 120 13.67 31.04 41.88
CA TYR A 120 13.77 31.18 40.43
C TYR A 120 13.10 30.04 39.67
N GLY A 121 12.77 28.93 40.34
CA GLY A 121 12.34 27.69 39.72
C GLY A 121 13.51 26.74 39.41
N PRO A 122 13.22 25.45 39.16
CA PRO A 122 14.24 24.50 38.75
C PRO A 122 14.77 24.81 37.34
N TRP A 123 15.97 24.34 37.04
CA TRP A 123 16.51 24.40 35.68
C TRP A 123 15.74 23.46 34.76
N VAL A 124 15.36 23.96 33.59
CA VAL A 124 14.69 23.21 32.52
C VAL A 124 15.60 23.20 31.30
N ARG A 125 15.84 22.03 30.71
CA ARG A 125 16.67 21.86 29.51
C ARG A 125 15.84 22.08 28.23
N VAL A 126 16.37 22.87 27.30
CA VAL A 126 15.76 23.14 25.99
C VAL A 126 16.32 22.18 24.94
N GLY A 127 15.44 21.39 24.34
CA GLY A 127 15.70 20.68 23.08
C GLY A 127 16.96 19.82 23.01
N MET A 128 17.45 19.69 21.78
CA MET A 128 18.70 18.99 21.46
C MET A 128 19.93 19.83 21.82
N SER A 129 21.11 19.21 21.76
CA SER A 129 22.35 19.94 22.02
C SER A 129 22.61 20.98 20.92
N LEU A 130 23.18 22.12 21.31
CA LEU A 130 23.58 23.22 20.42
C LEU A 130 24.70 22.83 19.44
N ASN A 131 25.24 21.62 19.55
CA ASN A 131 26.26 21.06 18.69
C ASN A 131 25.91 19.66 18.19
N VAL A 132 24.62 19.33 18.12
CA VAL A 132 24.12 18.01 17.69
C VAL A 132 24.59 17.64 16.28
N GLN A 133 24.77 18.63 15.40
CA GLN A 133 25.21 18.44 14.01
C GLN A 133 26.73 18.23 13.86
N ASN A 134 27.53 18.46 14.90
CA ASN A 134 29.00 18.40 14.81
C ASN A 134 29.58 16.96 14.90
N GLY A 135 28.75 15.93 15.00
CA GLY A 135 29.16 14.52 15.05
C GLY A 135 29.62 14.01 16.43
N ARG A 136 30.04 12.74 16.48
CA ARG A 136 30.44 12.06 17.74
C ARG A 136 31.84 12.49 18.18
N GLY A 137 32.02 12.75 19.48
CA GLY A 137 33.33 13.01 20.11
C GLY A 137 33.45 14.35 20.87
N HIS A 138 32.44 15.22 20.78
CA HIS A 138 32.39 16.49 21.51
C HIS A 138 31.50 16.41 22.76
N LYS A 139 31.77 17.26 23.76
CA LYS A 139 30.83 17.49 24.87
C LYS A 139 29.55 18.12 24.31
N ASN A 140 28.38 17.67 24.74
CA ASN A 140 27.10 18.22 24.32
C ASN A 140 26.81 19.53 25.06
N ASN A 141 26.54 20.61 24.34
CA ASN A 141 26.16 21.90 24.92
C ASN A 141 24.64 21.99 24.97
N TYR A 142 24.06 22.12 26.15
CA TYR A 142 22.61 22.28 26.32
C TYR A 142 22.28 23.68 26.82
N LEU A 143 21.19 24.23 26.31
CA LEU A 143 20.56 25.44 26.82
C LEU A 143 19.63 25.06 27.99
N TYR A 144 19.68 25.86 29.05
CA TYR A 144 18.79 25.72 30.20
C TYR A 144 18.15 27.07 30.51
N TYR A 145 16.91 27.06 30.97
CA TYR A 145 16.25 28.24 31.52
C TYR A 145 15.61 27.95 32.87
N ARG A 146 15.21 29.02 33.56
CA ARG A 146 14.36 28.99 34.75
C ARG A 146 13.16 29.89 34.58
N ARG A 147 12.06 29.55 35.26
CA ARG A 147 10.83 30.33 35.24
C ARG A 147 10.20 30.39 36.63
N SER A 148 9.64 31.55 36.97
CA SER A 148 9.07 31.81 38.29
C SER A 148 7.86 32.73 38.16
N ARG A 149 6.85 32.49 38.99
CA ARG A 149 5.65 33.33 39.10
C ARG A 149 5.78 34.41 40.18
N ARG A 150 6.92 34.46 40.87
CA ARG A 150 7.12 35.39 41.97
C ARG A 150 7.21 36.82 41.45
N LEU A 151 6.56 37.75 42.15
CA LEU A 151 6.53 39.17 41.80
C LEU A 151 7.78 39.94 42.22
N ASP A 152 8.67 39.32 43.01
CA ASP A 152 9.95 39.87 43.47
C ASP A 152 11.15 39.43 42.62
N VAL A 153 10.89 38.82 41.45
CA VAL A 153 11.90 38.29 40.53
C VAL A 153 11.81 39.03 39.19
N SER A 154 12.95 39.50 38.70
CA SER A 154 13.07 40.07 37.35
C SER A 154 12.77 39.02 36.29
N TYR A 155 12.27 39.45 35.13
CA TYR A 155 11.97 38.54 34.02
C TYR A 155 12.72 38.94 32.75
N ILE A 156 12.86 37.99 31.84
CA ILE A 156 13.44 38.20 30.52
C ILE A 156 12.34 38.63 29.57
N ASP A 157 12.50 39.79 28.95
CA ASP A 157 11.61 40.34 27.93
C ASP A 157 12.20 40.22 26.51
N ASP A 158 13.52 40.08 26.36
CA ASP A 158 14.16 39.90 25.05
C ASP A 158 15.47 39.11 25.08
N ILE A 159 15.81 38.51 23.93
CA ILE A 159 17.03 37.70 23.74
C ILE A 159 17.70 38.12 22.43
N LYS A 160 19.03 38.23 22.43
CA LYS A 160 19.85 38.56 21.26
C LYS A 160 21.03 37.60 21.08
N LEU A 161 21.35 37.33 19.82
CA LEU A 161 22.57 36.61 19.43
C LEU A 161 23.51 37.56 18.70
N LEU A 162 24.72 37.76 19.20
CA LEU A 162 25.73 38.60 18.55
C LEU A 162 26.91 37.76 18.09
N SER A 163 27.46 38.09 16.92
CA SER A 163 28.74 37.55 16.50
C SER A 163 29.84 37.99 17.47
N SER A 164 30.85 37.16 17.68
CA SER A 164 32.02 37.48 18.50
C SER A 164 32.72 38.78 18.07
N ASP A 165 32.59 39.14 16.79
CA ASP A 165 33.21 40.33 16.19
C ASP A 165 32.26 41.56 16.15
N SER A 166 31.06 41.44 16.71
CA SER A 166 30.09 42.55 16.73
C SER A 166 30.59 43.70 17.61
N SER A 167 30.42 44.94 17.12
CA SER A 167 30.70 46.18 17.85
C SER A 167 29.44 46.85 18.42
N GLU A 168 28.30 46.16 18.41
CA GLU A 168 27.04 46.66 18.98
C GLU A 168 27.18 46.93 20.48
N LYS A 169 26.86 48.16 20.90
CA LYS A 169 26.84 48.55 22.31
C LYS A 169 25.46 48.29 22.89
N LEU A 170 25.36 47.36 23.84
CA LEU A 170 24.14 47.08 24.59
C LEU A 170 24.09 47.96 25.86
N ASP A 171 22.88 48.28 26.32
CA ASP A 171 22.67 49.00 27.58
C ASP A 171 22.97 48.11 28.81
N GLU A 172 22.88 48.70 30.01
CA GLU A 172 23.23 48.04 31.28
C GLU A 172 22.29 46.90 31.68
N ASN A 173 21.11 46.79 31.07
CA ASN A 173 20.11 45.76 31.38
C ASN A 173 20.27 44.49 30.52
N TRP A 174 21.26 44.46 29.61
CA TRP A 174 21.62 43.27 28.83
C TRP A 174 22.71 42.45 29.53
N PHE A 175 22.39 41.19 29.81
CA PHE A 175 23.29 40.25 30.46
C PHE A 175 23.83 39.23 29.48
N LYS A 176 25.16 39.05 29.48
CA LYS A 176 25.83 38.02 28.70
C LYS A 176 25.77 36.68 29.42
N VAL A 177 25.30 35.64 28.72
CA VAL A 177 25.38 34.26 29.23
C VAL A 177 26.84 33.81 29.33
N LYS A 178 27.21 33.22 30.47
CA LYS A 178 28.61 32.87 30.79
C LYS A 178 29.25 31.96 29.74
N SER A 179 28.49 30.99 29.23
CA SER A 179 28.94 30.04 28.21
C SER A 179 28.31 30.37 26.86
N ASN A 180 29.10 30.19 25.81
CA ASN A 180 28.71 30.58 24.46
C ASN A 180 27.97 29.45 23.73
N PRO A 181 26.94 29.76 22.92
CA PRO A 181 26.27 28.77 22.08
C PRO A 181 27.21 28.09 21.09
N SER A 182 28.09 28.88 20.47
CA SER A 182 29.09 28.45 19.51
C SER A 182 30.38 29.27 19.68
N PRO A 183 31.51 28.87 19.06
CA PRO A 183 32.76 29.63 19.13
C PRO A 183 32.60 31.09 18.68
N ASN A 184 31.76 31.32 17.66
CA ASN A 184 31.61 32.61 16.98
C ASN A 184 30.36 33.39 17.40
N THR A 185 29.52 32.83 18.27
CA THR A 185 28.25 33.46 18.68
C THR A 185 28.22 33.66 20.19
N ARG A 186 27.62 34.75 20.63
CA ARG A 186 27.42 35.14 22.04
C ARG A 186 25.93 35.35 22.29
N LEU A 187 25.44 34.86 23.42
CA LEU A 187 24.03 34.96 23.81
C LEU A 187 23.88 36.03 24.90
N TYR A 188 22.96 36.95 24.67
CA TYR A 188 22.57 38.00 25.60
C TYR A 188 21.07 37.93 25.86
N TYR A 189 20.64 38.24 27.07
CA TYR A 189 19.23 38.42 27.41
C TYR A 189 19.05 39.77 28.11
N HIS A 190 17.94 40.44 27.83
CA HIS A 190 17.55 41.67 28.51
C HIS A 190 16.67 41.31 29.70
N THR A 191 16.85 42.00 30.82
CA THR A 191 16.00 41.80 32.00
C THR A 191 15.19 43.03 32.31
N HIS A 192 13.92 42.81 32.60
CA HIS A 192 13.02 43.83 33.11
C HIS A 192 12.91 43.70 34.64
N PRO A 193 12.85 44.82 35.39
CA PRO A 193 12.58 44.81 36.83
C PRO A 193 11.30 44.06 37.20
N PRO A 194 11.17 43.61 38.47
CA PRO A 194 10.02 42.84 38.91
C PRO A 194 8.69 43.56 38.64
N SER A 195 7.71 42.83 38.12
CA SER A 195 6.40 43.36 37.74
C SER A 195 5.35 43.06 38.80
N SER A 196 4.37 43.95 38.95
CA SER A 196 3.16 43.70 39.73
C SER A 196 2.22 42.68 39.06
N ASN A 197 2.40 42.43 37.76
CA ASN A 197 1.71 41.38 37.02
C ASN A 197 2.59 40.12 36.96
N PRO A 198 2.13 38.96 37.46
CA PRO A 198 2.90 37.71 37.40
C PRO A 198 3.04 37.15 35.97
N ARG A 199 2.30 37.70 34.99
CA ARG A 199 2.30 37.29 33.57
C ARG A 199 2.36 38.52 32.66
N PRO A 200 3.49 39.26 32.63
CA PRO A 200 3.67 40.39 31.73
C PRO A 200 3.56 39.94 30.27
N SER A 201 2.88 40.71 29.42
CA SER A 201 2.63 40.35 28.01
C SER A 201 3.87 40.41 27.13
N ASP A 202 4.85 41.22 27.54
CA ASP A 202 6.15 41.43 26.91
C ASP A 202 7.20 40.38 27.33
N ALA A 203 6.93 39.62 28.40
CA ALA A 203 7.84 38.61 28.91
C ALA A 203 8.01 37.43 27.94
N VAL A 204 9.25 36.96 27.81
CA VAL A 204 9.57 35.70 27.16
C VAL A 204 9.09 34.56 28.05
N THR A 205 8.20 33.72 27.52
CA THR A 205 7.62 32.59 28.25
C THR A 205 8.21 31.24 27.83
N GLU A 206 8.77 31.17 26.62
CA GLU A 206 9.39 29.94 26.11
C GLU A 206 10.53 30.26 25.14
N VAL A 207 11.53 29.38 25.12
CA VAL A 207 12.66 29.41 24.19
C VAL A 207 12.77 28.05 23.51
N ASP A 208 13.01 28.08 22.20
CA ASP A 208 13.14 26.88 21.38
C ASP A 208 14.28 27.05 20.35
N ILE A 209 14.78 25.93 19.83
CA ILE A 209 15.82 25.86 18.80
C ILE A 209 15.17 25.44 17.50
N LEU A 210 15.25 26.31 16.49
CA LEU A 210 14.76 26.01 15.16
C LEU A 210 15.91 25.60 14.26
N PHE A 211 15.76 24.45 13.61
CA PHE A 211 16.70 23.94 12.63
C PHE A 211 16.21 24.25 11.20
N GLY A 212 17.15 24.62 10.33
CA GLY A 212 16.88 24.96 8.94
C GLY A 212 16.24 26.33 8.71
N ASP A 213 15.68 26.47 7.51
CA ASP A 213 15.22 27.76 6.98
C ASP A 213 13.71 27.96 7.04
N GLY A 214 12.98 26.95 7.50
CA GLY A 214 11.53 26.99 7.66
C GLY A 214 11.04 28.05 8.67
N PRO A 215 9.75 28.40 8.64
CA PRO A 215 9.19 29.32 9.62
C PRO A 215 9.27 28.73 11.04
N PRO A 216 9.43 29.59 12.08
CA PRO A 216 9.28 29.14 13.46
C PRO A 216 7.85 28.61 13.71
N TRP A 217 7.69 27.86 14.79
CA TRP A 217 6.38 27.44 15.29
C TRP A 217 5.42 28.65 15.46
N PRO A 218 4.09 28.48 15.28
CA PRO A 218 3.13 29.55 15.56
C PRO A 218 3.36 30.22 16.92
N ASP A 219 3.27 31.56 16.95
CA ASP A 219 3.58 32.44 18.09
C ASP A 219 5.05 32.54 18.53
N PHE A 220 5.96 31.78 17.92
CA PHE A 220 7.39 31.95 18.09
C PHE A 220 7.97 32.93 17.06
N LYS A 221 8.99 33.68 17.49
CA LYS A 221 9.75 34.58 16.63
C LYS A 221 11.22 34.19 16.67
N ARG A 222 11.87 34.19 15.51
CA ARG A 222 13.32 34.03 15.43
C ARG A 222 14.00 35.21 16.15
N VAL A 223 14.99 34.89 16.98
CA VAL A 223 15.84 35.88 17.64
C VAL A 223 16.65 36.65 16.60
N GLN A 224 16.79 37.96 16.80
CA GLN A 224 17.55 38.80 15.89
C GLN A 224 19.06 38.64 16.10
N GLY A 225 19.82 38.81 15.02
CA GLY A 225 21.29 38.83 15.02
C GLY A 225 21.90 37.58 14.39
N ALA A 226 22.97 37.07 15.00
CA ALA A 226 23.74 35.93 14.50
C ALA A 226 23.01 34.59 14.71
N ASN A 227 23.34 33.57 13.90
CA ASN A 227 22.86 32.21 14.11
C ASN A 227 23.70 31.49 15.18
N ILE A 228 23.14 30.43 15.78
CA ILE A 228 23.93 29.51 16.62
C ILE A 228 24.95 28.80 15.73
N GLN A 229 24.48 28.36 14.57
CA GLN A 229 25.26 27.72 13.52
C GLN A 229 24.71 28.17 12.16
N ASP A 230 25.59 28.61 11.27
CA ASP A 230 25.24 28.91 9.89
C ASP A 230 25.15 27.62 9.05
N ALA A 231 24.32 27.67 8.00
CA ALA A 231 24.20 26.58 7.06
C ALA A 231 25.53 26.32 6.33
N SER A 232 25.86 25.05 6.12
CA SER A 232 27.06 24.60 5.39
C SER A 232 26.72 23.34 4.60
N SER A 233 27.69 22.79 3.85
CA SER A 233 27.47 21.55 3.08
C SER A 233 27.15 20.31 3.93
N LYS A 234 27.35 20.37 5.26
CA LYS A 234 27.11 19.25 6.18
C LYS A 234 26.12 19.54 7.30
N ASN A 235 25.83 20.80 7.56
CA ASN A 235 25.04 21.22 8.72
C ASN A 235 23.96 22.20 8.27
N GLU A 236 22.77 22.03 8.82
CA GLU A 236 21.65 22.95 8.67
C GLU A 236 21.81 24.17 9.59
N ARG A 237 21.17 25.28 9.22
CA ARG A 237 21.15 26.48 10.06
C ARG A 237 20.50 26.17 11.42
N MET A 238 21.05 26.72 12.51
CA MET A 238 20.44 26.66 13.84
C MET A 238 20.20 28.07 14.37
N THR A 239 18.97 28.34 14.79
CA THR A 239 18.57 29.65 15.34
C THR A 239 17.78 29.49 16.63
N PHE A 240 17.84 30.50 17.52
CA PHE A 240 16.91 30.56 18.64
C PHE A 240 15.59 31.16 18.19
N THR A 241 14.52 30.64 18.76
CA THR A 241 13.19 31.21 18.66
C THR A 241 12.62 31.42 20.06
N ILE A 242 11.84 32.49 20.21
CA ILE A 242 11.26 32.88 21.49
C ILE A 242 9.78 33.12 21.33
N ARG A 243 9.02 32.80 22.38
CA ARG A 243 7.60 33.15 22.49
C ARG A 243 7.44 34.19 23.59
N LYS A 244 6.72 35.27 23.29
CA LYS A 244 6.38 36.34 24.24
C LYS A 244 4.89 36.26 24.57
N GLY A 245 4.58 35.92 25.82
CA GLY A 245 3.24 35.53 26.24
C GLY A 245 2.74 34.25 25.54
N TYR A 246 1.67 33.65 26.04
CA TYR A 246 1.00 32.54 25.34
C TYR A 246 -0.27 33.05 24.66
N LYS A 247 -0.45 32.68 23.39
CA LYS A 247 -1.70 32.91 22.66
C LYS A 247 -2.31 31.55 22.36
N HIS A 248 -3.59 31.41 22.66
CA HIS A 248 -4.30 30.18 22.31
C HIS A 248 -4.38 30.05 20.79
N PRO A 249 -3.94 28.92 20.22
CA PRO A 249 -4.10 28.65 18.80
C PRO A 249 -5.59 28.75 18.43
N LYS A 250 -5.91 29.54 17.39
CA LYS A 250 -7.30 29.66 16.93
C LYS A 250 -7.75 28.29 16.39
N GLN A 251 -8.77 27.73 17.04
CA GLN A 251 -9.38 26.50 16.57
C GLN A 251 -10.27 26.78 15.34
N PRO A 252 -10.30 25.86 14.37
CA PRO A 252 -11.15 26.02 13.20
C PRO A 252 -12.63 25.96 13.58
N GLU A 253 -13.46 26.72 12.87
CA GLU A 253 -14.91 26.59 12.96
C GLU A 253 -15.36 25.23 12.40
N GLN A 254 -16.57 24.82 12.75
CA GLN A 254 -17.18 23.60 12.23
C GLN A 254 -17.21 23.64 10.69
N LEU A 255 -16.77 22.56 10.04
CA LEU A 255 -16.78 22.45 8.58
C LEU A 255 -18.22 22.54 8.05
N LYS A 256 -18.46 23.47 7.12
CA LYS A 256 -19.77 23.67 6.50
C LYS A 256 -19.63 23.79 4.99
N PHE A 257 -20.66 23.32 4.30
CA PHE A 257 -20.84 23.65 2.89
C PHE A 257 -21.01 25.17 2.76
N ARG A 258 -20.61 25.73 1.61
CA ARG A 258 -20.90 27.12 1.24
C ARG A 258 -22.40 27.28 0.96
N ASP A 259 -22.89 28.52 0.98
CA ASP A 259 -24.29 28.84 0.68
C ASP A 259 -24.75 28.36 -0.71
N ASN A 260 -23.82 28.23 -1.66
CA ASN A 260 -24.08 27.68 -2.99
C ASN A 260 -24.15 26.13 -3.03
N GLY A 261 -24.04 25.47 -1.88
CA GLY A 261 -24.10 24.02 -1.74
C GLY A 261 -22.82 23.27 -2.15
N GLN A 262 -21.70 23.96 -2.31
CA GLN A 262 -20.40 23.37 -2.65
C GLN A 262 -19.49 23.27 -1.42
N PHE A 263 -18.65 22.24 -1.40
CA PHE A 263 -17.56 22.07 -0.44
C PHE A 263 -16.34 21.50 -1.16
N ARG A 264 -15.22 22.21 -1.09
CA ARG A 264 -14.00 21.88 -1.82
C ARG A 264 -12.91 21.38 -0.90
N ILE A 265 -12.40 20.18 -1.16
CA ILE A 265 -11.31 19.57 -0.42
C ILE A 265 -10.06 19.50 -1.30
N LEU A 266 -8.92 19.98 -0.81
CA LEU A 266 -7.62 19.80 -1.45
C LEU A 266 -6.84 18.73 -0.70
N GLN A 267 -6.42 17.68 -1.40
CA GLN A 267 -5.52 16.65 -0.87
C GLN A 267 -4.07 17.02 -1.19
N ILE A 268 -3.23 17.00 -0.16
CA ILE A 268 -1.78 17.19 -0.26
C ILE A 268 -1.10 15.93 0.28
N ALA A 269 -0.28 15.27 -0.53
CA ALA A 269 0.36 14.01 -0.19
C ALA A 269 1.84 14.05 -0.58
N ASP A 270 2.66 13.30 0.15
CA ASP A 270 4.03 12.98 -0.25
C ASP A 270 4.91 14.23 -0.43
N LEU A 271 4.88 15.15 0.55
CA LEU A 271 5.74 16.34 0.51
C LEU A 271 7.22 16.02 0.71
N HIS A 272 7.55 15.02 1.53
CA HIS A 272 8.92 14.61 1.83
C HIS A 272 9.84 15.78 2.22
N PHE A 273 9.38 16.62 3.14
CA PHE A 273 10.19 17.75 3.60
C PHE A 273 11.30 17.30 4.55
N SER A 274 12.43 17.98 4.46
CA SER A 274 13.60 17.79 5.33
C SER A 274 13.71 18.94 6.33
N VAL A 275 14.66 18.89 7.27
CA VAL A 275 14.98 20.04 8.11
C VAL A 275 15.51 21.21 7.25
N GLY A 276 16.44 20.91 6.34
CA GLY A 276 17.00 21.87 5.39
C GLY A 276 16.10 22.22 4.20
N ASN A 277 16.72 22.56 3.06
CA ASN A 277 16.00 22.93 1.84
C ASN A 277 15.52 21.73 1.01
N GLY A 278 15.79 20.50 1.44
CA GLY A 278 15.46 19.30 0.67
C GLY A 278 16.26 19.19 -0.63
N THR A 279 16.21 18.02 -1.27
CA THR A 279 16.83 17.78 -2.56
C THR A 279 15.75 17.58 -3.62
N CYS A 280 15.89 18.27 -4.75
CA CYS A 280 14.97 18.03 -5.86
C CYS A 280 15.17 16.63 -6.42
N ARG A 281 14.09 15.87 -6.50
CA ARG A 281 14.07 14.51 -7.06
C ARG A 281 13.37 14.53 -8.40
N ASP A 282 13.98 13.85 -9.37
CA ASP A 282 13.35 13.44 -10.63
C ASP A 282 12.56 14.56 -11.35
N THR A 283 13.15 15.75 -11.45
CA THR A 283 12.54 16.92 -12.10
C THR A 283 13.50 17.57 -13.10
N ASP A 284 12.95 18.23 -14.11
CA ASP A 284 13.69 19.03 -15.09
C ASP A 284 13.85 20.49 -14.68
N LYS A 285 13.23 20.91 -13.56
CA LYS A 285 13.35 22.26 -13.02
C LYS A 285 14.82 22.55 -12.66
N SER A 286 15.36 23.63 -13.18
CA SER A 286 16.72 24.10 -12.89
C SER A 286 16.78 25.64 -12.95
N PRO A 287 17.25 26.35 -11.91
CA PRO A 287 17.61 25.82 -10.59
C PRO A 287 16.39 25.31 -9.82
N CYS A 288 16.61 24.34 -8.93
CA CYS A 288 15.56 23.76 -8.09
C CYS A 288 16.06 23.57 -6.66
N GLN A 289 15.24 23.97 -5.70
CA GLN A 289 15.37 23.73 -4.26
C GLN A 289 14.12 22.99 -3.78
N GLY A 290 14.29 21.76 -3.27
CA GLY A 290 13.20 20.82 -3.08
C GLY A 290 12.04 21.36 -2.24
N ASP A 291 12.30 21.69 -0.98
CA ASP A 291 11.26 22.15 -0.05
C ASP A 291 10.78 23.57 -0.38
N PRO A 292 11.66 24.58 -0.63
CA PRO A 292 11.22 25.93 -0.97
C PRO A 292 10.34 26.01 -2.23
N ASP A 293 10.72 25.33 -3.31
CA ASP A 293 9.92 25.34 -4.54
C ASP A 293 8.59 24.60 -4.35
N SER A 294 8.56 23.55 -3.52
CA SER A 294 7.33 22.82 -3.20
C SER A 294 6.37 23.64 -2.33
N ILE A 295 6.90 24.41 -1.37
CA ILE A 295 6.11 25.36 -0.57
C ILE A 295 5.52 26.45 -1.47
N GLN A 296 6.31 26.96 -2.42
CA GLN A 296 5.82 27.94 -3.39
C GLN A 296 4.70 27.34 -4.24
N LEU A 297 4.88 26.14 -4.78
CA LEU A 297 3.87 25.45 -5.56
C LEU A 297 2.58 25.21 -4.76
N MET A 298 2.70 24.78 -3.50
CA MET A 298 1.57 24.61 -2.59
C MET A 298 0.87 25.95 -2.33
N ALA A 299 1.61 27.04 -2.12
CA ALA A 299 1.06 28.37 -1.91
C ALA A 299 0.24 28.85 -3.12
N GLU A 300 0.80 28.74 -4.32
CA GLU A 300 0.13 29.06 -5.59
C GLU A 300 -1.14 28.22 -5.78
N THR A 301 -1.05 26.90 -5.52
CA THR A 301 -2.20 25.99 -5.61
C THR A 301 -3.32 26.36 -4.63
N LEU A 302 -2.99 26.73 -3.40
CA LEU A 302 -3.98 27.16 -2.40
C LEU A 302 -4.68 28.46 -2.83
N ASP A 303 -3.95 29.39 -3.45
CA ASP A 303 -4.49 30.66 -3.94
C ASP A 303 -5.39 30.49 -5.16
N ASP A 304 -5.08 29.53 -6.03
CA ASP A 304 -5.86 29.21 -7.23
C ASP A 304 -7.11 28.38 -6.91
N VAL A 305 -6.93 27.29 -6.15
CA VAL A 305 -8.00 26.33 -5.83
C VAL A 305 -9.00 26.91 -4.83
N LYS A 306 -8.53 27.72 -3.87
CA LYS A 306 -9.31 28.26 -2.74
C LYS A 306 -10.17 27.19 -2.05
N PRO A 307 -9.54 26.14 -1.49
CA PRO A 307 -10.26 25.05 -0.85
C PRO A 307 -10.93 25.50 0.45
N ASP A 308 -12.04 24.84 0.80
CA ASP A 308 -12.68 25.00 2.11
C ASP A 308 -11.95 24.19 3.19
N PHE A 309 -11.27 23.13 2.77
CA PHE A 309 -10.60 22.19 3.66
C PHE A 309 -9.39 21.53 2.97
N VAL A 310 -8.33 21.28 3.73
CA VAL A 310 -7.12 20.58 3.24
C VAL A 310 -6.90 19.29 4.02
N VAL A 311 -6.61 18.18 3.31
CA VAL A 311 -6.23 16.91 3.93
C VAL A 311 -4.80 16.56 3.54
N PHE A 312 -3.93 16.43 4.54
CA PHE A 312 -2.56 15.94 4.37
C PHE A 312 -2.54 14.42 4.55
N THR A 313 -2.31 13.66 3.49
CA THR A 313 -2.52 12.20 3.50
C THR A 313 -1.28 11.36 3.79
N GLY A 314 -0.25 11.92 4.44
CA GLY A 314 0.96 11.20 4.84
C GLY A 314 2.20 11.51 4.02
N ASP A 315 3.37 11.06 4.51
CA ASP A 315 4.72 11.34 4.00
C ASP A 315 5.00 12.83 3.82
N GLN A 316 4.62 13.59 4.85
CA GLN A 316 4.91 15.02 4.91
C GLN A 316 6.38 15.26 5.29
N LEU A 317 6.92 14.41 6.17
CA LEU A 317 8.34 14.36 6.51
C LEU A 317 9.03 13.33 5.60
N ASN A 318 10.23 13.65 5.11
CA ASN A 318 11.03 12.73 4.29
C ASN A 318 11.55 11.53 5.09
N GLY A 319 11.72 11.70 6.41
CA GLY A 319 12.45 10.73 7.20
C GLY A 319 13.91 10.58 6.75
N GLN A 320 14.38 9.33 6.65
CA GLN A 320 15.68 8.95 6.07
C GLN A 320 16.89 9.74 6.63
N GLY A 321 16.80 10.18 7.89
CA GLY A 321 17.84 10.96 8.59
C GLY A 321 17.89 12.45 8.22
N THR A 322 17.04 12.92 7.32
CA THR A 322 16.95 14.34 6.90
C THR A 322 15.86 15.11 7.67
N SER A 323 14.94 14.39 8.31
CA SER A 323 13.90 14.93 9.20
C SER A 323 14.26 14.70 10.68
N PHE A 324 15.53 14.93 11.04
CA PHE A 324 16.05 14.61 12.37
C PHE A 324 15.46 15.48 13.50
N ASP A 325 14.80 16.58 13.17
CA ASP A 325 14.01 17.41 14.08
C ASP A 325 12.60 17.60 13.48
N ALA A 326 11.64 16.81 13.96
CA ALA A 326 10.30 16.76 13.37
C ALA A 326 9.54 18.09 13.54
N VAL A 327 9.77 18.85 14.63
CA VAL A 327 9.09 20.12 14.90
C VAL A 327 9.42 21.17 13.83
N SER A 328 10.70 21.29 13.45
CA SER A 328 11.15 22.21 12.40
C SER A 328 10.57 21.87 11.03
N VAL A 329 10.29 20.59 10.76
CA VAL A 329 9.65 20.16 9.51
C VAL A 329 8.13 20.40 9.55
N ILE A 330 7.46 20.04 10.65
CA ILE A 330 6.02 20.24 10.84
C ILE A 330 5.65 21.72 10.70
N SER A 331 6.41 22.63 11.32
CA SER A 331 6.14 24.07 11.22
C SER A 331 6.19 24.57 9.77
N LYS A 332 7.04 23.96 8.94
CA LYS A 332 7.20 24.27 7.53
C LYS A 332 6.06 23.72 6.67
N VAL A 333 5.70 22.44 6.85
CA VAL A 333 4.64 21.74 6.10
C VAL A 333 3.32 22.50 6.16
N TYR A 334 2.86 22.85 7.36
CA TYR A 334 1.53 23.43 7.57
C TYR A 334 1.50 24.96 7.47
N SER A 335 2.64 25.59 7.17
CA SER A 335 2.76 27.05 7.22
C SER A 335 1.82 27.78 6.27
N GLU A 336 1.62 27.26 5.05
CA GLU A 336 0.83 27.93 4.02
C GLU A 336 -0.68 27.87 4.28
N VAL A 337 -1.18 26.77 4.86
CA VAL A 337 -2.58 26.65 5.28
C VAL A 337 -2.88 27.50 6.50
N ILE A 338 -1.94 27.57 7.46
CA ILE A 338 -2.07 28.43 8.65
C ILE A 338 -2.09 29.92 8.26
N LYS A 339 -1.19 30.36 7.36
CA LYS A 339 -1.16 31.74 6.86
C LYS A 339 -2.49 32.14 6.22
N ARG A 340 -3.10 31.23 5.46
CA ARG A 340 -4.39 31.44 4.77
C ARG A 340 -5.61 31.16 5.64
N LYS A 341 -5.42 30.70 6.87
CA LYS A 341 -6.48 30.35 7.82
C LYS A 341 -7.42 29.27 7.29
N ILE A 342 -6.89 28.34 6.49
CA ILE A 342 -7.66 27.25 5.90
C ILE A 342 -7.68 26.09 6.90
N PRO A 343 -8.86 25.59 7.31
CA PRO A 343 -8.96 24.38 8.13
C PRO A 343 -8.29 23.18 7.45
N PHE A 344 -7.54 22.39 8.22
CA PHE A 344 -6.85 21.23 7.67
C PHE A 344 -6.82 20.06 8.65
N THR A 345 -6.60 18.86 8.13
CA THR A 345 -6.25 17.68 8.95
C THR A 345 -5.07 16.93 8.35
N ALA A 346 -4.48 16.01 9.12
CA ALA A 346 -3.38 15.18 8.69
C ALA A 346 -3.51 13.73 9.19
N ILE A 347 -3.02 12.80 8.37
CA ILE A 347 -2.73 11.41 8.72
C ILE A 347 -1.27 11.10 8.40
N PHE A 348 -0.77 9.97 8.89
CA PHE A 348 0.64 9.59 8.74
C PHE A 348 0.86 8.62 7.58
N GLY A 349 1.99 8.82 6.91
CA GLY A 349 2.58 7.90 5.96
C GLY A 349 3.79 7.16 6.52
N ASN A 350 4.36 6.26 5.72
CA ASN A 350 5.44 5.38 6.15
C ASN A 350 6.75 6.10 6.47
N HIS A 351 7.03 7.25 5.86
CA HIS A 351 8.24 8.04 6.10
C HIS A 351 8.13 8.98 7.30
N ASP A 352 6.92 9.33 7.74
CA ASP A 352 6.72 10.36 8.78
C ASP A 352 7.35 10.00 10.14
N SER A 353 7.72 8.74 10.36
CA SER A 353 8.40 8.28 11.58
C SER A 353 9.72 7.57 11.30
N GLU A 354 10.19 7.62 10.05
CA GLU A 354 11.42 6.95 9.64
C GLU A 354 12.62 7.81 10.02
N MET A 355 13.40 7.37 11.00
CA MET A 355 14.63 8.08 11.44
C MET A 355 14.39 9.55 11.85
N THR A 356 13.24 9.81 12.49
CA THR A 356 12.87 11.08 13.12
C THR A 356 13.10 11.01 14.64
N ASP A 357 13.17 12.16 15.32
CA ASP A 357 13.35 12.24 16.77
C ASP A 357 12.04 12.05 17.57
N LEU A 358 10.89 12.32 16.95
CA LEU A 358 9.57 12.19 17.57
C LEU A 358 8.75 11.02 17.02
N PRO A 359 8.07 10.25 17.89
CA PRO A 359 7.10 9.24 17.47
C PRO A 359 5.79 9.89 16.99
N ARG A 360 4.98 9.14 16.22
CA ARG A 360 3.68 9.59 15.69
C ARG A 360 2.76 10.19 16.74
N SER A 361 2.72 9.61 17.95
CA SER A 361 1.89 10.09 19.05
C SER A 361 2.24 11.51 19.48
N GLU A 362 3.52 11.85 19.53
CA GLU A 362 3.94 13.21 19.84
C GLU A 362 3.68 14.12 18.65
N GLN A 363 4.06 13.71 17.43
CA GLN A 363 3.79 14.47 16.21
C GLN A 363 2.30 14.83 16.06
N MET A 364 1.37 13.91 16.35
CA MET A 364 -0.06 14.16 16.30
C MET A 364 -0.50 15.21 17.31
N ARG A 365 0.06 15.21 18.52
CA ARG A 365 -0.20 16.26 19.52
C ARG A 365 0.30 17.63 19.04
N ILE A 366 1.46 17.65 18.38
CA ILE A 366 2.01 18.86 17.75
C ILE A 366 1.01 19.38 16.69
N ILE A 367 0.62 18.52 15.76
CA ILE A 367 -0.26 18.88 14.64
C ILE A 367 -1.64 19.29 15.14
N GLN A 368 -2.21 18.61 16.14
CA GLN A 368 -3.49 18.98 16.77
C GLN A 368 -3.43 20.37 17.41
N ALA A 369 -2.27 20.77 17.96
CA ALA A 369 -2.09 22.07 18.60
C ALA A 369 -1.88 23.23 17.60
N LEU A 370 -1.78 22.96 16.29
CA LEU A 370 -1.63 24.01 15.28
C LEU A 370 -2.93 24.80 15.09
N PRO A 371 -2.83 26.12 14.80
CA PRO A 371 -4.00 26.90 14.42
C PRO A 371 -4.70 26.29 13.20
N PHE A 372 -6.03 26.27 13.22
CA PHE A 372 -6.88 25.71 12.15
C PHE A 372 -6.75 24.20 11.90
N SER A 373 -6.07 23.47 12.78
CA SER A 373 -5.98 22.00 12.69
C SER A 373 -7.25 21.33 13.22
N LEU A 374 -7.74 20.35 12.46
CA LEU A 374 -8.79 19.40 12.83
C LEU A 374 -8.22 17.99 13.07
N ALA A 375 -6.90 17.84 13.05
CA ALA A 375 -6.25 16.56 13.29
C ALA A 375 -6.49 16.10 14.73
N GLN A 376 -6.83 14.83 14.88
CA GLN A 376 -7.13 14.24 16.18
C GLN A 376 -6.38 12.92 16.35
N PRO A 377 -5.88 12.63 17.56
CA PRO A 377 -5.47 11.28 17.87
C PRO A 377 -6.69 10.36 17.84
N GLY A 378 -6.52 9.17 17.29
CA GLY A 378 -7.52 8.12 17.38
C GLY A 378 -7.60 7.49 18.78
N PRO A 379 -8.60 6.62 18.99
CA PRO A 379 -8.74 5.91 20.25
C PRO A 379 -7.46 5.13 20.60
N SER A 380 -7.04 5.21 21.86
CA SER A 380 -5.72 4.73 22.31
C SER A 380 -5.54 3.20 22.25
N ASP A 381 -6.64 2.47 22.19
CA ASP A 381 -6.72 1.01 22.10
C ASP A 381 -6.82 0.51 20.65
N ILE A 382 -6.86 1.42 19.68
CA ILE A 382 -6.90 1.12 18.25
C ILE A 382 -5.51 1.27 17.65
N HIS A 383 -5.19 0.41 16.67
CA HIS A 383 -3.91 0.48 15.96
C HIS A 383 -3.83 1.75 15.11
N GLY A 384 -2.68 2.43 15.14
CA GLY A 384 -2.46 3.70 14.46
C GLY A 384 -2.83 4.91 15.33
N VAL A 385 -2.20 6.06 15.08
CA VAL A 385 -2.34 7.26 15.93
C VAL A 385 -3.30 8.28 15.32
N GLY A 386 -3.38 8.36 14.00
CA GLY A 386 -4.16 9.37 13.29
C GLY A 386 -5.58 8.98 12.89
N ASN A 387 -6.16 7.91 13.45
CA ASN A 387 -7.51 7.48 13.07
C ASN A 387 -8.57 8.44 13.62
N HIS A 388 -9.32 9.14 12.78
CA HIS A 388 -10.37 10.05 13.27
C HIS A 388 -11.47 10.29 12.23
N VAL A 389 -12.57 10.92 12.65
CA VAL A 389 -13.74 11.18 11.80
C VAL A 389 -14.08 12.67 11.81
N LEU A 390 -14.23 13.25 10.63
CA LEU A 390 -14.67 14.63 10.44
C LEU A 390 -16.03 14.67 9.75
N LYS A 391 -16.85 15.64 10.12
CA LYS A 391 -18.23 15.80 9.63
C LYS A 391 -18.39 17.19 9.05
N VAL A 392 -19.04 17.31 7.90
CA VAL A 392 -19.35 18.58 7.24
C VAL A 392 -20.85 18.80 7.26
N TYR A 393 -21.25 20.01 7.61
CA TYR A 393 -22.63 20.36 7.91
C TYR A 393 -23.24 21.31 6.88
N SER A 394 -24.56 21.42 6.89
CA SER A 394 -25.30 22.34 6.02
C SER A 394 -24.88 23.81 6.22
N PRO A 395 -24.99 24.64 5.16
CA PRO A 395 -24.68 26.08 5.26
C PRO A 395 -25.69 26.82 6.15
N ASP A 396 -26.91 26.30 6.26
CA ASP A 396 -27.97 26.91 7.05
C ASP A 396 -27.83 26.62 8.55
N GLY A 397 -28.61 27.34 9.36
CA GLY A 397 -28.60 27.19 10.82
C GLY A 397 -29.15 25.85 11.33
N THR A 398 -29.47 24.88 10.47
CA THR A 398 -29.96 23.56 10.91
C THR A 398 -28.85 22.64 11.38
N ASN A 399 -27.60 22.91 10.98
CA ASN A 399 -26.44 22.05 11.23
C ASN A 399 -26.72 20.58 10.87
N SER A 400 -27.36 20.34 9.72
CA SER A 400 -27.62 18.99 9.21
C SER A 400 -26.31 18.37 8.74
N HIS A 401 -26.02 17.13 9.13
CA HIS A 401 -24.78 16.44 8.75
C HIS A 401 -24.87 15.95 7.28
N LEU A 402 -24.03 16.49 6.39
CA LEU A 402 -24.15 16.26 4.94
C LEU A 402 -23.04 15.41 4.32
N LEU A 403 -21.84 15.39 4.91
CA LEU A 403 -20.68 14.60 4.46
C LEU A 403 -19.86 14.08 5.64
N THR A 404 -19.47 12.81 5.59
CA THR A 404 -18.51 12.20 6.54
C THR A 404 -17.14 12.04 5.88
N MET A 405 -16.06 12.27 6.61
CA MET A 405 -14.69 11.96 6.20
C MET A 405 -14.05 11.06 7.26
N TYR A 406 -13.64 9.86 6.88
CA TYR A 406 -12.90 8.92 7.73
C TYR A 406 -11.42 9.00 7.40
N LEU A 407 -10.59 9.19 8.43
CA LEU A 407 -9.14 9.35 8.31
C LEU A 407 -8.49 8.12 8.95
N PHE A 408 -7.65 7.41 8.20
CA PHE A 408 -6.97 6.20 8.66
C PHE A 408 -5.45 6.37 8.72
N ASP A 409 -4.87 5.87 9.79
CA ASP A 409 -3.44 5.65 9.90
C ASP A 409 -3.12 4.23 9.41
N THR A 410 -2.49 4.11 8.24
CA THR A 410 -2.10 2.82 7.64
C THR A 410 -0.75 2.29 8.16
N HIS A 411 -0.18 2.94 9.17
CA HIS A 411 1.13 2.63 9.76
C HIS A 411 2.30 2.92 8.81
N GLY A 412 3.41 2.18 8.93
CA GLY A 412 4.60 2.31 8.10
C GLY A 412 5.03 0.94 7.57
N LEU A 413 6.23 0.49 7.94
CA LEU A 413 6.72 -0.83 7.59
C LEU A 413 6.47 -1.84 8.71
N LEU A 414 6.12 -3.08 8.33
CA LEU A 414 6.05 -4.20 9.26
C LEU A 414 7.43 -4.47 9.87
N PRO A 415 7.52 -4.64 11.21
CA PRO A 415 8.77 -5.02 11.84
C PRO A 415 9.19 -6.44 11.40
N PRO A 416 10.49 -6.72 11.28
CA PRO A 416 10.96 -8.06 10.95
C PRO A 416 10.52 -9.08 12.02
N PRO A 417 10.24 -10.34 11.64
CA PRO A 417 9.79 -11.35 12.60
C PRO A 417 10.82 -11.59 13.71
N ARG A 418 10.38 -11.64 14.98
CA ARG A 418 11.27 -11.81 16.15
C ARG A 418 12.21 -13.02 16.07
N TYR A 419 11.80 -14.09 15.38
CA TYR A 419 12.56 -15.33 15.22
C TYR A 419 13.50 -15.33 14.00
N ASN A 420 13.40 -14.35 13.11
CA ASN A 420 14.30 -14.20 11.99
C ASN A 420 14.48 -12.70 11.64
N PRO A 421 15.37 -12.00 12.36
CA PRO A 421 15.59 -10.57 12.17
C PRO A 421 16.21 -10.22 10.80
N PHE A 422 16.59 -11.22 10.00
CA PHE A 422 17.14 -11.05 8.65
C PHE A 422 16.13 -11.34 7.53
N LYS A 423 14.91 -11.82 7.86
CA LYS A 423 13.83 -11.99 6.88
C LYS A 423 13.12 -10.66 6.66
N ASN A 424 12.86 -10.31 5.39
CA ASN A 424 12.26 -9.04 4.96
C ASN A 424 13.15 -7.80 5.28
N MET A 425 14.45 -7.87 4.98
CA MET A 425 15.39 -6.75 5.19
C MET A 425 15.05 -5.47 4.40
N MET A 426 14.16 -5.57 3.39
CA MET A 426 13.63 -4.44 2.61
C MET A 426 12.31 -3.88 3.19
N GLY A 427 11.76 -4.46 4.27
CA GLY A 427 10.46 -4.10 4.84
C GLY A 427 9.28 -4.52 3.95
N GLN A 428 8.12 -4.80 4.56
CA GLN A 428 6.84 -4.91 3.84
C GLN A 428 5.94 -3.81 4.38
N TYR A 429 5.21 -3.11 3.52
CA TYR A 429 4.23 -2.12 3.97
C TYR A 429 3.19 -2.76 4.88
N ASP A 430 2.87 -2.08 5.97
CA ASP A 430 1.82 -2.50 6.89
C ASP A 430 0.42 -2.17 6.30
N TYR A 431 -0.64 -2.54 7.00
CA TYR A 431 -2.01 -2.50 6.51
C TYR A 431 -3.00 -2.09 7.63
N ILE A 432 -4.24 -1.78 7.23
CA ILE A 432 -5.33 -1.48 8.18
C ILE A 432 -5.71 -2.76 8.93
N ARG A 433 -5.63 -2.71 10.27
CA ARG A 433 -5.85 -3.86 11.17
C ARG A 433 -7.36 -4.06 11.45
N GLN A 434 -7.72 -5.28 11.87
CA GLN A 434 -9.11 -5.61 12.18
C GLN A 434 -9.75 -4.66 13.21
N ASN A 435 -9.06 -4.28 14.29
CA ASN A 435 -9.63 -3.36 15.28
C ASN A 435 -9.86 -1.93 14.75
N GLN A 436 -9.12 -1.50 13.72
CA GLN A 436 -9.44 -0.25 13.01
C GLN A 436 -10.70 -0.41 12.15
N ILE A 437 -10.89 -1.58 11.54
CA ILE A 437 -12.10 -1.90 10.76
C ILE A 437 -13.32 -1.95 11.69
N ASP A 438 -13.21 -2.61 12.84
CA ASP A 438 -14.28 -2.73 13.83
C ASP A 438 -14.71 -1.34 14.35
N TRP A 439 -13.74 -0.49 14.69
CA TRP A 439 -13.99 0.90 15.07
C TRP A 439 -14.66 1.71 13.95
N PHE A 440 -14.22 1.53 12.72
CA PHE A 440 -14.80 2.22 11.59
C PHE A 440 -16.27 1.85 11.36
N VAL A 441 -16.61 0.56 11.52
CA VAL A 441 -17.99 0.09 11.47
C VAL A 441 -18.80 0.73 12.61
N GLU A 442 -18.26 0.78 13.82
CA GLU A 442 -18.90 1.43 14.97
C GLU A 442 -19.14 2.94 14.73
N GLU A 443 -18.15 3.66 14.20
CA GLU A 443 -18.28 5.08 13.84
C GLU A 443 -19.34 5.30 12.76
N SER A 444 -19.39 4.42 11.74
CA SER A 444 -20.43 4.45 10.71
C SER A 444 -21.81 4.22 11.32
N ASP A 445 -21.97 3.24 12.20
CA ASP A 445 -23.25 2.92 12.84
C ASP A 445 -23.75 4.05 13.74
N ASN A 446 -22.83 4.83 14.32
CA ASN A 446 -23.14 6.04 15.07
C ASN A 446 -23.57 7.24 14.20
N ILE A 447 -23.49 7.15 12.86
CA ILE A 447 -23.98 8.19 11.96
C ILE A 447 -25.51 8.16 11.86
N LYS A 448 -26.15 9.26 12.30
CA LYS A 448 -27.60 9.45 12.21
C LYS A 448 -28.07 9.52 10.76
N LEU A 449 -29.25 8.95 10.52
CA LEU A 449 -29.98 9.07 9.26
C LEU A 449 -30.61 10.46 9.16
N GLU A 450 -30.45 11.09 8.00
CA GLU A 450 -31.02 12.40 7.69
C GLU A 450 -31.90 12.29 6.44
N ASN A 451 -32.93 13.14 6.33
CA ASN A 451 -33.80 13.15 5.15
C ASN A 451 -33.06 13.66 3.92
N ARG A 452 -32.99 12.84 2.86
CA ARG A 452 -32.26 13.15 1.62
C ARG A 452 -33.12 12.99 0.36
N PRO A 453 -32.90 13.81 -0.70
CA PRO A 453 -31.88 14.87 -0.81
C PRO A 453 -32.12 16.01 0.17
N PHE A 454 -31.03 16.67 0.58
CA PHE A 454 -31.11 17.78 1.54
C PHE A 454 -31.87 18.93 0.88
N ILE A 455 -32.92 19.40 1.55
CA ILE A 455 -33.74 20.52 1.12
C ILE A 455 -33.56 21.62 2.18
N PRO A 456 -32.97 22.79 1.84
CA PRO A 456 -32.89 23.91 2.76
C PRO A 456 -34.28 24.33 3.22
N LYS A 457 -34.43 24.82 4.46
CA LYS A 457 -35.73 25.19 5.05
C LYS A 457 -36.56 26.21 4.24
N GLN A 458 -35.97 26.90 3.26
CA GLN A 458 -36.59 27.94 2.44
C GLN A 458 -36.79 27.57 0.96
N GLY A 459 -36.54 26.31 0.53
CA GLY A 459 -36.72 25.89 -0.86
C GLY A 459 -37.61 24.66 -1.00
N GLU A 460 -38.57 24.68 -1.91
CA GLU A 460 -39.19 23.45 -2.40
C GLU A 460 -38.39 22.95 -3.61
N VAL A 461 -37.90 21.70 -3.56
CA VAL A 461 -37.18 21.09 -4.69
C VAL A 461 -38.15 20.17 -5.43
N PHE A 462 -38.33 20.47 -6.72
CA PHE A 462 -39.14 19.70 -7.65
C PHE A 462 -38.24 18.95 -8.63
N ASP A 463 -38.64 17.75 -9.05
CA ASP A 463 -37.98 17.04 -10.17
C ASP A 463 -38.31 17.69 -11.53
N ASP A 464 -37.70 17.20 -12.61
CA ASP A 464 -37.96 17.65 -13.99
C ASP A 464 -39.44 17.57 -14.41
N THR A 465 -40.25 16.80 -13.69
CA THR A 465 -41.70 16.64 -13.91
C THR A 465 -42.54 17.53 -13.00
N HIS A 466 -41.91 18.49 -12.29
CA HIS A 466 -42.54 19.38 -11.31
C HIS A 466 -43.19 18.62 -10.13
N LYS A 467 -42.72 17.41 -9.80
CA LYS A 467 -43.15 16.69 -8.60
C LYS A 467 -42.20 16.97 -7.46
N ARG A 468 -42.77 17.17 -6.27
CA ARG A 468 -42.00 17.34 -5.03
C ARG A 468 -41.13 16.10 -4.82
N ILE A 469 -39.82 16.30 -4.66
CA ILE A 469 -38.89 15.19 -4.45
C ILE A 469 -39.17 14.56 -3.07
N SER A 470 -39.50 13.26 -3.08
CA SER A 470 -39.67 12.50 -1.84
C SER A 470 -38.33 12.37 -1.12
N GLN A 471 -38.28 12.77 0.14
CA GLN A 471 -37.09 12.57 0.98
C GLN A 471 -37.11 11.17 1.61
N THR A 472 -35.95 10.54 1.70
CA THR A 472 -35.76 9.25 2.40
C THR A 472 -34.68 9.38 3.47
N PRO A 473 -34.84 8.78 4.66
CA PRO A 473 -33.79 8.77 5.68
C PRO A 473 -32.55 8.00 5.21
N GLN A 474 -31.42 8.69 5.11
CA GLN A 474 -30.14 8.14 4.65
C GLN A 474 -28.95 8.80 5.38
N LYS A 475 -27.90 8.01 5.65
CA LYS A 475 -26.59 8.48 6.09
C LYS A 475 -25.97 9.42 5.04
N ALA A 476 -25.07 10.28 5.51
CA ALA A 476 -24.22 11.10 4.66
C ALA A 476 -23.39 10.24 3.69
N ASN A 477 -23.07 10.78 2.52
CA ASN A 477 -22.01 10.19 1.71
C ASN A 477 -20.70 10.32 2.48
N ALA A 478 -19.80 9.37 2.30
CA ALA A 478 -18.53 9.36 2.99
C ALA A 478 -17.33 9.24 2.06
N LEU A 479 -16.24 9.89 2.47
CA LEU A 479 -14.90 9.73 1.90
C LEU A 479 -13.99 9.10 2.95
N VAL A 480 -13.06 8.26 2.50
CA VAL A 480 -11.99 7.70 3.32
C VAL A 480 -10.67 8.26 2.81
N PHE A 481 -9.79 8.70 3.71
CA PHE A 481 -8.41 9.06 3.39
C PHE A 481 -7.46 8.15 4.17
N ALA A 482 -6.46 7.62 3.45
CA ALA A 482 -5.42 6.75 3.96
C ALA A 482 -4.10 7.06 3.23
N HIS A 483 -2.95 6.63 3.75
CA HIS A 483 -1.68 6.84 3.04
C HIS A 483 -1.37 5.69 2.08
N ILE A 484 -1.08 4.51 2.65
CA ILE A 484 -0.72 3.30 1.90
C ILE A 484 -1.97 2.80 1.17
N PRO A 485 -1.91 2.53 -0.14
CA PRO A 485 -3.07 2.11 -0.91
C PRO A 485 -3.58 0.72 -0.53
N LEU A 486 -4.87 0.53 -0.75
CA LEU A 486 -5.52 -0.77 -0.60
C LEU A 486 -5.11 -1.73 -1.72
N ARG A 487 -5.03 -3.02 -1.37
CA ARG A 487 -4.65 -4.08 -2.31
C ARG A 487 -5.63 -4.18 -3.48
N GLU A 488 -6.90 -3.88 -3.25
CA GLU A 488 -8.00 -3.98 -4.21
C GLU A 488 -7.82 -3.08 -5.43
N TYR A 489 -7.09 -1.97 -5.32
CA TYR A 489 -6.75 -1.15 -6.48
C TYR A 489 -5.95 -1.93 -7.53
N TYR A 490 -5.01 -2.76 -7.07
CA TYR A 490 -4.12 -3.54 -7.93
C TYR A 490 -4.75 -4.87 -8.37
N ASP A 491 -5.51 -5.52 -7.49
CA ASP A 491 -6.02 -6.88 -7.73
C ASP A 491 -7.41 -6.92 -8.38
N SER A 492 -8.18 -5.82 -8.31
CA SER A 492 -9.57 -5.80 -8.79
C SER A 492 -9.71 -5.06 -10.13
N PRO A 493 -10.53 -5.59 -11.06
CA PRO A 493 -10.87 -4.85 -12.26
C PRO A 493 -11.73 -3.64 -11.91
N ALA A 494 -11.62 -2.58 -12.72
CA ALA A 494 -12.57 -1.47 -12.66
C ALA A 494 -13.98 -1.94 -13.04
N ASP A 495 -14.98 -1.27 -12.51
CA ASP A 495 -16.37 -1.39 -12.95
C ASP A 495 -16.49 -0.99 -14.43
N LEU A 496 -17.46 -1.53 -15.15
CA LEU A 496 -17.66 -1.24 -16.57
C LEU A 496 -18.83 -0.28 -16.77
N ASP A 497 -18.70 0.64 -17.72
CA ASP A 497 -19.75 1.55 -18.15
C ASP A 497 -20.81 0.81 -18.99
N ALA A 498 -21.84 1.53 -19.45
CA ALA A 498 -22.90 0.96 -20.28
C ALA A 498 -22.39 0.36 -21.61
N ASN A 499 -21.18 0.74 -22.04
CA ASN A 499 -20.52 0.27 -23.27
C ASN A 499 -19.57 -0.90 -23.00
N GLY A 500 -19.40 -1.32 -21.74
CA GLY A 500 -18.48 -2.38 -21.35
C GLY A 500 -17.03 -1.93 -21.21
N THR A 501 -16.77 -0.61 -21.18
CA THR A 501 -15.45 -0.01 -20.97
C THR A 501 -15.22 0.21 -19.48
N PRO A 502 -14.03 -0.11 -18.93
CA PRO A 502 -13.64 0.29 -17.58
C PRO A 502 -14.00 1.75 -17.29
N ILE A 503 -14.76 1.99 -16.20
CA ILE A 503 -15.01 3.31 -15.63
C ILE A 503 -13.71 3.73 -14.95
N GLU A 504 -12.79 4.17 -15.79
CA GLU A 504 -11.56 4.82 -15.40
C GLU A 504 -11.88 6.29 -15.16
N GLY A 505 -11.49 6.79 -14.00
CA GLY A 505 -11.73 8.15 -13.56
C GLY A 505 -10.67 9.11 -14.09
N TRP A 506 -10.56 10.24 -13.43
CA TRP A 506 -9.56 11.27 -13.74
C TRP A 506 -8.14 10.82 -13.34
N GLY A 507 -7.15 11.03 -14.20
CA GLY A 507 -5.73 10.79 -13.91
C GLY A 507 -4.90 10.23 -15.07
N SER A 508 -3.60 10.05 -14.85
CA SER A 508 -2.63 9.46 -15.78
C SER A 508 -2.25 8.03 -15.36
N LYS A 509 -2.73 7.05 -16.13
CA LYS A 509 -2.51 5.61 -15.89
C LYS A 509 -1.07 5.17 -16.15
N GLY A 510 -0.59 4.20 -15.38
CA GLY A 510 0.67 3.47 -15.63
C GLY A 510 1.94 4.28 -15.34
N ILE A 511 1.83 5.35 -14.54
CA ILE A 511 2.98 6.12 -14.05
C ILE A 511 3.26 5.78 -12.58
N GLU A 512 2.64 4.73 -12.02
CA GLU A 512 2.87 4.34 -10.63
C GLU A 512 4.33 3.90 -10.41
N ASP A 513 4.89 4.20 -9.24
CA ASP A 513 6.22 3.75 -8.82
C ASP A 513 6.25 2.24 -8.45
N GLY A 514 5.42 1.43 -9.11
CA GLY A 514 5.20 0.01 -8.85
C GLY A 514 4.01 -0.28 -7.93
N ASP A 515 4.05 -1.47 -7.33
CA ASP A 515 3.05 -1.94 -6.38
C ASP A 515 3.32 -1.35 -4.98
N GLY A 516 2.59 -0.28 -4.65
CA GLY A 516 2.70 0.41 -3.37
C GLY A 516 1.77 -0.12 -2.27
N ALA A 517 0.96 -1.14 -2.56
CA ALA A 517 0.08 -1.71 -1.54
C ALA A 517 0.84 -2.64 -0.59
N SER A 518 0.27 -2.85 0.59
CA SER A 518 0.68 -3.98 1.42
C SER A 518 0.43 -5.30 0.69
N GLY A 519 1.40 -6.21 0.75
CA GLY A 519 1.18 -7.60 0.34
C GLY A 519 0.20 -8.38 1.24
N ILE A 520 -0.31 -7.78 2.32
CA ILE A 520 -1.37 -8.35 3.16
C ILE A 520 -2.64 -7.51 2.98
N ASN A 521 -3.72 -8.16 2.57
CA ASN A 521 -5.04 -7.53 2.53
C ASN A 521 -5.76 -7.71 3.88
N GLY A 522 -6.03 -6.60 4.56
CA GLY A 522 -6.75 -6.57 5.84
C GLY A 522 -8.28 -6.73 5.73
N GLY A 523 -8.85 -6.70 4.52
CA GLY A 523 -10.29 -6.85 4.28
C GLY A 523 -11.11 -5.57 4.42
N PHE A 524 -10.46 -4.41 4.63
CA PHE A 524 -11.13 -3.12 4.84
C PHE A 524 -12.07 -2.75 3.68
N PHE A 525 -11.66 -2.94 2.43
CA PHE A 525 -12.46 -2.58 1.25
C PHE A 525 -13.80 -3.32 1.21
N ASN A 526 -13.80 -4.62 1.52
CA ASN A 526 -15.02 -5.43 1.54
C ASN A 526 -16.00 -4.88 2.57
N VAL A 527 -15.52 -4.56 3.78
CA VAL A 527 -16.36 -3.97 4.84
C VAL A 527 -16.87 -2.59 4.43
N ALA A 528 -16.01 -1.73 3.90
CA ALA A 528 -16.40 -0.40 3.41
C ALA A 528 -17.48 -0.45 2.30
N ASN A 529 -17.41 -1.45 1.41
CA ASN A 529 -18.40 -1.69 0.36
C ASN A 529 -19.68 -2.35 0.85
N GLU A 530 -19.68 -3.02 1.99
CA GLU A 530 -20.87 -3.60 2.60
C GLU A 530 -21.71 -2.55 3.36
N LEU A 531 -21.09 -1.47 3.85
CA LEU A 531 -21.79 -0.39 4.54
C LEU A 531 -22.78 0.33 3.61
N ARG A 532 -24.04 0.38 4.03
CA ARG A 532 -25.15 0.97 3.28
C ARG A 532 -25.57 2.32 3.85
N ARG A 533 -26.03 3.21 2.96
CA ARG A 533 -26.52 4.54 3.35
C ARG A 533 -27.88 4.52 4.05
N GLY A 534 -28.68 3.48 3.90
CA GLY A 534 -30.02 3.43 4.48
C GLY A 534 -30.68 2.09 4.22
N SER A 535 -32.01 2.04 4.28
CA SER A 535 -32.79 0.83 4.02
C SER A 535 -32.76 0.37 2.55
N ASP A 536 -32.32 1.24 1.64
CA ASP A 536 -32.10 0.90 0.23
C ASP A 536 -30.79 0.12 0.08
N THR A 537 -30.90 -1.14 -0.35
CA THR A 537 -29.80 -2.11 -0.42
C THR A 537 -28.81 -1.86 -1.54
N THR A 538 -29.03 -0.82 -2.36
CA THR A 538 -28.31 -0.63 -3.63
C THR A 538 -27.16 0.37 -3.59
N THR A 539 -27.01 1.18 -2.52
CA THR A 539 -25.98 2.23 -2.48
C THR A 539 -25.02 2.16 -1.29
N ASN A 540 -23.72 2.12 -1.59
CA ASN A 540 -22.62 2.15 -0.61
C ASN A 540 -22.59 3.50 0.12
N GLU A 541 -22.24 3.49 1.41
CA GLU A 541 -21.94 4.69 2.20
C GLU A 541 -20.68 5.39 1.71
N ILE A 542 -19.60 4.60 1.58
CA ILE A 542 -18.32 5.09 1.12
C ILE A 542 -18.38 5.27 -0.39
N ARG A 543 -18.01 6.47 -0.85
CA ARG A 543 -17.99 6.81 -2.29
C ARG A 543 -16.58 6.93 -2.83
N VAL A 544 -15.63 7.33 -1.99
CA VAL A 544 -14.23 7.53 -2.36
C VAL A 544 -13.33 7.01 -1.25
N ILE A 545 -12.27 6.33 -1.63
CA ILE A 545 -11.12 5.98 -0.80
C ILE A 545 -9.90 6.61 -1.48
N ALA A 546 -9.24 7.52 -0.78
CA ALA A 546 -8.15 8.34 -1.28
C ALA A 546 -6.82 7.96 -0.63
N HIS A 547 -5.77 7.89 -1.44
CA HIS A 547 -4.43 7.43 -1.08
C HIS A 547 -3.34 8.44 -1.44
N GLY A 548 -2.22 8.37 -0.72
CA GLY A 548 -0.93 8.99 -1.08
C GLY A 548 0.03 7.92 -1.60
N HIS A 549 1.27 7.91 -1.09
CA HIS A 549 2.27 6.85 -1.13
C HIS A 549 2.86 6.48 -2.50
N CYS A 550 2.05 6.47 -3.54
CA CYS A 550 2.49 6.11 -4.89
C CYS A 550 2.89 7.31 -5.74
N HIS A 551 3.03 8.49 -5.11
CA HIS A 551 3.63 9.71 -5.64
C HIS A 551 3.11 10.11 -7.02
N LEU A 552 3.68 9.57 -8.09
CA LEU A 552 3.38 9.89 -9.48
C LEU A 552 1.93 9.64 -9.91
N THR A 553 1.26 8.64 -9.34
CA THR A 553 -0.10 8.34 -9.78
C THR A 553 -1.11 9.33 -9.22
N ASP A 554 -1.92 9.86 -10.13
CA ASP A 554 -3.14 10.60 -9.87
C ASP A 554 -4.34 9.88 -10.49
N GLU A 555 -4.29 8.55 -10.65
CA GLU A 555 -5.42 7.78 -11.17
C GLU A 555 -6.55 7.67 -10.12
N CYS A 556 -7.79 7.69 -10.62
CA CYS A 556 -8.98 7.25 -9.90
C CYS A 556 -9.61 6.08 -10.66
N ARG A 557 -10.00 5.03 -9.95
CA ARG A 557 -10.68 3.87 -10.53
C ARG A 557 -11.95 3.55 -9.75
N LEU A 558 -13.06 3.32 -10.45
CA LEU A 558 -14.28 2.84 -9.81
C LEU A 558 -14.20 1.33 -9.65
N ILE A 559 -14.28 0.83 -8.42
CA ILE A 559 -14.23 -0.60 -8.11
C ILE A 559 -15.43 -0.91 -7.21
N GLN A 560 -16.33 -1.78 -7.68
CA GLN A 560 -17.53 -2.21 -6.95
C GLN A 560 -18.37 -1.03 -6.40
N GLY A 561 -18.51 0.04 -7.18
CA GLY A 561 -19.27 1.24 -6.84
C GLY A 561 -18.54 2.25 -5.95
N THR A 562 -17.25 2.04 -5.65
CA THR A 562 -16.41 2.93 -4.83
C THR A 562 -15.18 3.40 -5.60
N TRP A 563 -14.93 4.72 -5.60
CA TRP A 563 -13.75 5.29 -6.24
C TRP A 563 -12.52 5.08 -5.38
N ILE A 564 -11.46 4.49 -5.94
CA ILE A 564 -10.14 4.46 -5.31
C ILE A 564 -9.22 5.41 -6.08
N CYS A 565 -8.65 6.40 -5.38
CA CYS A 565 -7.96 7.55 -5.97
C CYS A 565 -6.61 7.84 -5.33
N PHE A 566 -5.66 8.40 -6.10
CA PHE A 566 -4.32 8.77 -5.62
C PHE A 566 -4.02 10.27 -5.68
N GLY A 567 -3.15 10.76 -4.80
CA GLY A 567 -2.87 12.19 -4.59
C GLY A 567 -2.08 12.92 -5.68
N GLY A 568 -1.32 12.22 -6.54
CA GLY A 568 -0.63 12.84 -7.69
C GLY A 568 0.72 13.54 -7.44
N GLY A 569 1.31 13.39 -6.25
CA GLY A 569 2.74 13.70 -6.04
C GLY A 569 3.05 15.19 -6.09
N SER A 570 2.86 15.85 -4.95
CA SER A 570 2.73 17.31 -4.87
C SER A 570 4.02 18.11 -4.66
N SER A 571 5.18 17.44 -4.60
CA SER A 571 6.43 18.05 -4.13
C SER A 571 7.63 17.72 -5.01
N TYR A 572 8.52 18.69 -5.18
CA TYR A 572 9.85 18.51 -5.77
C TYR A 572 10.83 17.75 -4.87
N SER A 573 10.60 17.72 -3.56
CA SER A 573 11.37 16.87 -2.62
C SER A 573 10.88 15.42 -2.59
N GLY A 574 9.63 15.18 -2.98
CA GLY A 574 9.08 13.83 -3.13
C GLY A 574 9.57 13.13 -4.39
N TYR A 575 9.55 11.78 -4.39
CA TYR A 575 9.87 10.98 -5.59
C TYR A 575 9.00 11.43 -6.78
N GLY A 576 9.57 11.39 -7.99
CA GLY A 576 8.93 11.93 -9.18
C GLY A 576 9.48 11.33 -10.47
N LYS A 577 9.24 12.03 -11.57
CA LYS A 577 9.71 11.61 -12.90
C LYS A 577 9.91 12.84 -13.79
N LYS A 578 11.05 12.90 -14.47
CA LYS A 578 11.33 13.96 -15.45
C LYS A 578 10.27 13.97 -16.55
N GLY A 579 9.83 15.16 -16.93
CA GLY A 579 8.69 15.36 -17.82
C GLY A 579 7.29 15.10 -17.22
N HIS A 580 7.18 14.81 -15.92
CA HIS A 580 5.90 14.70 -15.22
C HIS A 580 5.70 15.89 -14.27
N ASP A 581 4.56 16.55 -14.40
CA ASP A 581 4.21 17.70 -13.56
C ASP A 581 3.86 17.25 -12.14
N ARG A 582 4.18 18.07 -11.14
CA ARG A 582 3.72 17.86 -9.77
C ARG A 582 2.22 18.18 -9.68
N ARG A 583 1.43 17.32 -9.03
CA ARG A 583 -0.03 17.46 -9.00
C ARG A 583 -0.58 17.39 -7.59
N PHE A 584 -1.76 17.98 -7.45
CA PHE A 584 -2.60 17.93 -6.27
C PHE A 584 -3.97 17.46 -6.68
N ARG A 585 -4.69 16.80 -5.78
CA ARG A 585 -6.07 16.37 -6.04
C ARG A 585 -7.08 17.28 -5.35
N VAL A 586 -8.09 17.68 -6.12
CA VAL A 586 -9.23 18.45 -5.63
C VAL A 586 -10.49 17.59 -5.68
N TYR A 587 -11.26 17.59 -4.59
CA TYR A 587 -12.59 17.01 -4.53
C TYR A 587 -13.62 18.12 -4.40
N ASP A 588 -14.45 18.27 -5.42
CA ASP A 588 -15.60 19.17 -5.41
C ASP A 588 -16.86 18.39 -5.03
N VAL A 589 -17.33 18.60 -3.81
CA VAL A 589 -18.54 17.95 -3.29
C VAL A 589 -19.72 18.92 -3.43
N THR A 590 -20.81 18.47 -4.02
CA THR A 590 -22.06 19.25 -4.18
C THR A 590 -23.23 18.54 -3.53
N ILE A 591 -24.07 19.31 -2.82
CA ILE A 591 -25.35 18.83 -2.27
C ILE A 591 -26.52 19.02 -3.26
N ILE A 592 -26.31 19.82 -4.31
CA ILE A 592 -27.26 20.07 -5.39
C ILE A 592 -26.94 19.11 -6.53
N THR A 593 -27.89 18.22 -6.87
CA THR A 593 -27.85 17.46 -8.12
C THR A 593 -27.94 18.44 -9.28
N LYS A 594 -26.81 18.77 -9.92
CA LYS A 594 -26.85 19.23 -11.31
C LYS A 594 -27.42 18.07 -12.11
N MET A 595 -28.63 18.22 -12.63
CA MET A 595 -29.17 17.32 -13.65
C MET A 595 -28.34 17.55 -14.91
N SER A 596 -27.27 16.75 -15.05
CA SER A 596 -26.48 16.71 -16.27
C SER A 596 -27.28 15.92 -17.30
N ASN A 597 -27.62 16.58 -18.41
CA ASN A 597 -28.36 16.04 -19.55
C ASN A 597 -27.59 15.01 -20.38
N ASP A 598 -26.51 14.41 -19.86
CA ASP A 598 -25.62 13.51 -20.60
C ASP A 598 -25.75 12.03 -20.19
N ILE A 599 -26.98 11.51 -20.15
CA ILE A 599 -27.20 10.06 -20.20
C ILE A 599 -28.01 9.75 -21.46
N GLY A 600 -27.27 9.56 -22.55
CA GLY A 600 -27.81 9.04 -23.79
C GLY A 600 -28.47 7.68 -23.57
N SER A 601 -29.79 7.64 -23.78
CA SER A 601 -30.50 6.53 -24.43
C SER A 601 -30.00 5.11 -24.11
N VAL A 602 -30.47 4.54 -23.00
CA VAL A 602 -30.46 3.08 -22.81
C VAL A 602 -31.43 2.45 -23.82
N ARG A 603 -30.90 1.96 -24.93
CA ARG A 603 -31.64 1.08 -25.86
C ARG A 603 -31.53 -0.38 -25.42
N ASN A 604 -32.63 -1.09 -25.61
CA ASN A 604 -32.83 -2.50 -25.28
C ASN A 604 -31.64 -3.41 -25.66
N VAL A 605 -30.97 -3.95 -24.64
CA VAL A 605 -29.93 -4.98 -24.78
C VAL A 605 -30.57 -6.31 -25.18
N ASN A 606 -30.02 -6.92 -26.22
CA ASN A 606 -30.52 -8.15 -26.83
C ASN A 606 -30.37 -9.36 -25.88
N ARG A 607 -31.25 -10.36 -26.03
CA ARG A 607 -31.34 -11.50 -25.08
C ARG A 607 -30.06 -12.35 -25.03
N LYS A 608 -29.26 -12.34 -26.10
CA LYS A 608 -27.96 -13.03 -26.16
C LYS A 608 -26.89 -12.32 -25.34
N ASP A 609 -26.88 -10.99 -25.33
CA ASP A 609 -25.88 -10.20 -24.60
C ASP A 609 -26.17 -10.20 -23.09
N LYS A 610 -27.45 -10.26 -22.69
CA LYS A 610 -27.85 -10.51 -21.29
C LYS A 610 -27.37 -11.87 -20.78
N VAL A 611 -27.41 -12.92 -21.59
CA VAL A 611 -26.93 -14.26 -21.22
C VAL A 611 -25.40 -14.28 -21.12
N ILE A 612 -24.70 -13.53 -21.99
CA ILE A 612 -23.24 -13.40 -21.93
C ILE A 612 -22.80 -12.61 -20.70
N ALA A 613 -23.48 -11.51 -20.37
CA ALA A 613 -23.21 -10.72 -19.17
C ALA A 613 -23.49 -11.53 -17.88
N LEU A 614 -24.60 -12.29 -17.86
CA LEU A 614 -24.95 -13.17 -16.75
C LEU A 614 -23.93 -14.32 -16.60
N SER A 615 -23.47 -14.90 -17.70
CA SER A 615 -22.42 -15.95 -17.69
C SER A 615 -21.11 -15.44 -17.11
N LYS A 616 -20.70 -14.20 -17.42
CA LYS A 616 -19.44 -13.62 -16.92
C LYS A 616 -19.47 -13.31 -15.42
N SER A 617 -20.63 -12.95 -14.89
CA SER A 617 -20.85 -12.70 -13.45
C SER A 617 -20.95 -13.99 -12.64
N ILE A 618 -21.53 -15.05 -13.21
CA ILE A 618 -21.79 -16.31 -12.51
C ILE A 618 -20.62 -17.30 -12.60
N GLU A 619 -19.78 -17.23 -13.64
CA GLU A 619 -18.65 -18.16 -13.84
C GLU A 619 -17.70 -18.26 -12.63
N PRO A 620 -17.20 -17.15 -12.02
CA PRO A 620 -16.32 -17.25 -10.86
C PRO A 620 -17.00 -17.92 -9.67
N THR A 621 -18.28 -17.59 -9.43
CA THR A 621 -19.09 -18.15 -8.35
C THR A 621 -19.31 -19.65 -8.52
N LEU A 622 -19.63 -20.11 -9.74
CA LEU A 622 -19.80 -21.54 -10.03
C LEU A 622 -18.48 -22.31 -9.97
N ARG A 623 -17.36 -21.71 -10.40
CA ARG A 623 -16.03 -22.32 -10.25
C ARG A 623 -15.68 -22.47 -8.77
N THR A 624 -15.88 -21.43 -7.96
CA THR A 624 -15.64 -21.47 -6.50
C THR A 624 -16.55 -22.48 -5.81
N LEU A 625 -17.82 -22.55 -6.18
CA LEU A 625 -18.76 -23.54 -5.64
C LEU A 625 -18.32 -24.96 -6.00
N ALA A 626 -17.88 -25.20 -7.25
CA ALA A 626 -17.41 -26.50 -7.68
C ALA A 626 -16.12 -26.96 -6.95
N TRP A 627 -15.27 -26.04 -6.48
CA TRP A 627 -14.12 -26.36 -5.63
C TRP A 627 -14.49 -26.83 -4.22
N LEU A 628 -15.66 -26.45 -3.70
CA LEU A 628 -16.10 -26.76 -2.33
C LEU A 628 -16.95 -28.03 -2.25
N LEU A 629 -17.36 -28.57 -3.39
CA LEU A 629 -18.24 -29.75 -3.47
C LEU A 629 -17.55 -31.08 -3.14
N PRO A 630 -16.34 -31.40 -3.64
CA PRO A 630 -15.74 -32.72 -3.45
C PRO A 630 -15.72 -33.15 -1.97
N GLY A 631 -16.12 -34.39 -1.70
CA GLY A 631 -16.16 -34.97 -0.34
C GLY A 631 -17.42 -34.64 0.46
N ARG A 632 -18.35 -33.81 -0.03
CA ARG A 632 -19.56 -33.39 0.73
C ARG A 632 -20.75 -34.34 0.64
N PHE A 633 -20.86 -35.10 -0.45
CA PHE A 633 -21.87 -36.14 -0.67
C PHE A 633 -21.36 -37.14 -1.71
N ASP A 634 -21.96 -38.32 -1.78
CA ASP A 634 -21.50 -39.46 -2.60
C ASP A 634 -21.35 -39.15 -4.11
N ASP A 635 -22.05 -38.11 -4.59
CA ASP A 635 -22.04 -37.66 -5.98
C ASP A 635 -21.33 -36.32 -6.24
N SER A 636 -20.68 -35.76 -5.22
CA SER A 636 -20.09 -34.43 -5.29
C SER A 636 -19.00 -34.27 -6.35
N GLU A 637 -18.13 -35.28 -6.52
CA GLU A 637 -17.08 -35.28 -7.54
C GLU A 637 -17.65 -35.20 -8.97
N LEU A 638 -18.75 -35.93 -9.22
CA LEU A 638 -19.38 -35.94 -10.54
C LEU A 638 -20.08 -34.61 -10.83
N VAL A 639 -20.73 -34.01 -9.83
CA VAL A 639 -21.40 -32.71 -9.96
C VAL A 639 -20.38 -31.59 -10.15
N ALA A 640 -19.33 -31.56 -9.33
CA ALA A 640 -18.24 -30.59 -9.45
C ALA A 640 -17.60 -30.65 -10.85
N GLU A 641 -17.29 -31.85 -11.33
CA GLU A 641 -16.66 -32.02 -12.63
C GLU A 641 -17.62 -31.71 -13.80
N MET A 642 -18.92 -32.00 -13.68
CA MET A 642 -19.90 -31.54 -14.66
C MET A 642 -19.93 -30.01 -14.77
N ILE A 643 -19.84 -29.30 -13.64
CA ILE A 643 -19.80 -27.83 -13.61
C ILE A 643 -18.51 -27.35 -14.27
N PHE A 644 -17.33 -27.89 -13.90
CA PHE A 644 -16.05 -27.50 -14.50
C PHE A 644 -15.96 -27.78 -16.00
N SER A 645 -16.36 -28.99 -16.44
CA SER A 645 -16.41 -29.37 -17.85
C SER A 645 -17.32 -28.42 -18.65
N SER A 646 -18.51 -28.11 -18.12
CA SER A 646 -19.48 -27.21 -18.78
C SER A 646 -18.97 -25.77 -18.87
N LEU A 647 -18.37 -25.26 -17.79
CA LEU A 647 -17.78 -23.92 -17.77
C LEU A 647 -16.61 -23.82 -18.74
N ASN A 648 -15.69 -24.80 -18.74
CA ASN A 648 -14.55 -24.80 -19.67
C ASN A 648 -15.00 -24.81 -21.14
N MET A 649 -16.07 -25.54 -21.48
CA MET A 649 -16.66 -25.52 -22.82
C MET A 649 -17.28 -24.15 -23.18
N LEU A 650 -17.96 -23.51 -22.22
CA LEU A 650 -18.53 -22.17 -22.40
C LEU A 650 -17.44 -21.11 -22.59
N THR A 651 -16.42 -21.09 -21.71
CA THR A 651 -15.27 -20.19 -21.80
C THR A 651 -14.55 -20.34 -23.14
N GLN A 652 -14.30 -21.57 -23.58
CA GLN A 652 -13.64 -21.84 -24.86
C GLN A 652 -14.42 -21.27 -26.06
N SER A 653 -15.77 -21.35 -26.03
CA SER A 653 -16.61 -20.78 -27.09
C SER A 653 -16.58 -19.25 -27.10
N GLN A 654 -16.49 -18.62 -25.92
CA GLN A 654 -16.39 -17.17 -25.78
C GLN A 654 -15.01 -16.66 -26.18
N ASP A 655 -13.93 -17.35 -25.79
CA ASP A 655 -12.54 -17.01 -26.12
C ASP A 655 -12.30 -17.10 -27.63
N ALA A 656 -12.84 -18.13 -28.29
CA ALA A 656 -12.75 -18.25 -29.75
C ALA A 656 -13.46 -17.12 -30.51
N HIS A 657 -14.51 -16.52 -29.92
CA HIS A 657 -15.18 -15.35 -30.50
C HIS A 657 -14.36 -14.08 -30.28
N SER A 658 -13.77 -13.91 -29.09
CA SER A 658 -13.04 -12.69 -28.69
C SER A 658 -11.65 -12.61 -29.32
N ALA A 659 -11.02 -13.75 -29.63
CA ALA A 659 -9.65 -13.85 -30.15
C ALA A 659 -9.41 -13.17 -31.51
N LYS A 660 -10.46 -12.87 -32.29
CA LYS A 660 -10.31 -12.17 -33.58
C LYS A 660 -9.84 -10.72 -33.45
N HIS A 661 -9.98 -10.14 -32.25
CA HIS A 661 -9.64 -8.75 -31.97
C HIS A 661 -8.57 -8.59 -30.90
N SER A 662 -7.94 -9.69 -30.43
CA SER A 662 -6.97 -9.61 -29.34
C SER A 662 -5.54 -9.38 -29.84
N LEU A 663 -4.84 -8.43 -29.20
CA LEU A 663 -3.42 -8.14 -29.39
C LEU A 663 -2.48 -9.10 -28.65
N ASN A 664 -3.01 -9.95 -27.75
CA ASN A 664 -2.21 -10.94 -27.04
C ASN A 664 -1.49 -11.87 -28.04
N ALA A 665 -0.15 -11.95 -27.92
CA ALA A 665 0.70 -12.78 -28.76
C ALA A 665 0.21 -14.24 -28.85
N HIS A 666 -0.24 -14.82 -27.73
CA HIS A 666 -0.80 -16.18 -27.67
C HIS A 666 -2.07 -16.33 -28.53
N SER A 667 -3.01 -15.40 -28.38
CA SER A 667 -4.25 -15.37 -29.17
C SER A 667 -3.97 -15.13 -30.65
N ARG A 668 -3.04 -14.23 -30.99
CA ARG A 668 -2.57 -13.99 -32.38
C ARG A 668 -1.93 -15.24 -33.01
N TYR A 669 -1.10 -15.97 -32.25
CA TYR A 669 -0.47 -17.20 -32.73
C TYR A 669 -1.49 -18.34 -32.97
N THR A 670 -2.38 -18.57 -32.00
CA THR A 670 -3.34 -19.69 -32.02
C THR A 670 -4.54 -19.45 -32.95
N SER A 671 -4.92 -18.19 -33.18
CA SER A 671 -5.95 -17.81 -34.16
C SER A 671 -5.43 -17.71 -35.60
N SER A 672 -4.11 -17.78 -35.80
CA SER A 672 -3.50 -17.73 -37.12
C SER A 672 -4.00 -18.86 -38.03
N ASN A 673 -4.08 -18.59 -39.33
CA ASN A 673 -4.65 -19.51 -40.31
C ASN A 673 -3.65 -20.63 -40.67
N TRP A 674 -3.56 -21.64 -39.82
CA TRP A 674 -2.81 -22.88 -40.07
C TRP A 674 -3.61 -23.95 -40.85
N GLY A 675 -4.81 -23.59 -41.34
CA GLY A 675 -5.72 -24.45 -42.10
C GLY A 675 -6.83 -25.12 -41.27
N ARG A 676 -7.86 -25.62 -41.96
CA ARG A 676 -9.08 -26.19 -41.34
C ARG A 676 -8.81 -27.38 -40.42
N LEU A 677 -7.89 -28.25 -40.81
CA LEU A 677 -7.50 -29.42 -40.03
C LEU A 677 -6.82 -29.04 -38.71
N HIS A 678 -5.99 -27.99 -38.70
CA HIS A 678 -5.39 -27.48 -37.46
C HIS A 678 -6.48 -26.96 -36.50
N ALA A 679 -7.37 -26.09 -36.99
CA ALA A 679 -8.43 -25.50 -36.18
C ALA A 679 -9.38 -26.55 -35.59
N LEU A 680 -9.73 -27.59 -36.37
CA LEU A 680 -10.55 -28.69 -35.89
C LEU A 680 -9.80 -29.53 -34.85
N SER A 681 -8.51 -29.86 -35.10
CA SER A 681 -7.70 -30.62 -34.15
C SER A 681 -7.46 -29.89 -32.83
N ALA A 682 -7.21 -28.58 -32.86
CA ALA A 682 -7.01 -27.76 -31.65
C ALA A 682 -8.29 -27.68 -30.80
N LYS A 683 -9.45 -27.46 -31.44
CA LYS A 683 -10.76 -27.46 -30.77
C LYS A 683 -11.07 -28.82 -30.16
N LEU A 684 -10.88 -29.90 -30.93
CA LEU A 684 -11.13 -31.26 -30.47
C LEU A 684 -10.19 -31.66 -29.33
N LEU A 685 -8.93 -31.22 -29.37
CA LEU A 685 -7.95 -31.48 -28.30
C LEU A 685 -8.36 -30.80 -27.00
N SER A 686 -8.77 -29.53 -27.05
CA SER A 686 -9.21 -28.79 -25.87
C SER A 686 -10.54 -29.33 -25.32
N LEU A 687 -11.48 -29.72 -26.19
CA LEU A 687 -12.72 -30.41 -25.78
C LEU A 687 -12.43 -31.76 -25.10
N THR A 688 -11.56 -32.57 -25.71
CA THR A 688 -11.17 -33.88 -25.17
C THR A 688 -10.49 -33.72 -23.81
N THR A 689 -9.63 -32.70 -23.65
CA THR A 689 -8.97 -32.40 -22.38
C THR A 689 -9.98 -31.94 -21.31
N SER A 690 -10.97 -31.13 -21.70
CA SER A 690 -11.99 -30.63 -20.77
C SER A 690 -12.95 -31.72 -20.28
N LEU A 691 -13.20 -32.76 -21.08
CA LEU A 691 -14.14 -33.85 -20.75
C LEU A 691 -13.48 -35.12 -20.18
N GLN A 692 -12.14 -35.18 -20.19
CA GLN A 692 -11.43 -36.42 -19.86
C GLN A 692 -11.73 -36.89 -18.43
N LEU A 693 -11.65 -36.00 -17.43
CA LEU A 693 -11.91 -36.38 -16.05
C LEU A 693 -13.34 -36.84 -15.83
N LEU A 694 -14.31 -36.12 -16.39
CA LEU A 694 -15.73 -36.50 -16.33
C LEU A 694 -15.93 -37.93 -16.87
N GLY A 695 -15.31 -38.25 -17.99
CA GLY A 695 -15.35 -39.60 -18.56
C GLY A 695 -14.67 -40.65 -17.68
N GLU A 696 -13.52 -40.32 -17.07
CA GLU A 696 -12.84 -41.21 -16.12
C GLU A 696 -13.68 -41.48 -14.86
N ILE A 697 -14.36 -40.46 -14.31
CA ILE A 697 -15.31 -40.59 -13.18
C ILE A 697 -16.45 -41.55 -13.53
N VAL A 698 -17.07 -41.37 -14.70
CA VAL A 698 -18.16 -42.25 -15.17
C VAL A 698 -17.68 -43.68 -15.34
N MET A 699 -16.48 -43.89 -15.89
CA MET A 699 -15.93 -45.24 -16.09
C MET A 699 -15.54 -45.91 -14.78
N HIS A 700 -14.97 -45.17 -13.83
CA HIS A 700 -14.64 -45.68 -12.50
C HIS A 700 -15.88 -46.06 -11.70
N ARG A 701 -16.97 -45.29 -11.80
CA ARG A 701 -18.27 -45.64 -11.19
C ARG A 701 -18.86 -46.92 -11.77
N ARG A 702 -18.73 -47.13 -13.07
CA ARG A 702 -19.16 -48.38 -13.73
C ARG A 702 -18.31 -49.57 -13.29
N GLU A 703 -17.01 -49.37 -13.08
CA GLU A 703 -16.09 -50.36 -12.51
C GLU A 703 -16.49 -50.75 -11.08
N LYS A 704 -16.76 -49.80 -10.19
CA LYS A 704 -17.21 -50.07 -8.80
C LYS A 704 -18.52 -50.87 -8.72
N ARG A 705 -19.37 -50.83 -9.75
CA ARG A 705 -20.66 -51.56 -9.82
C ARG A 705 -20.58 -52.93 -10.50
N ASP A 706 -19.42 -53.31 -11.04
CA ASP A 706 -19.26 -54.54 -11.80
C ASP A 706 -18.56 -55.64 -10.98
N GLU A 707 -19.34 -56.62 -10.53
CA GLU A 707 -18.84 -57.79 -9.81
C GLU A 707 -18.02 -58.73 -10.70
N GLN A 708 -18.12 -58.62 -12.03
CA GLN A 708 -17.48 -59.54 -13.00
C GLN A 708 -16.12 -59.04 -13.50
N GLY A 709 -15.62 -57.89 -13.02
CA GLY A 709 -14.29 -57.35 -13.32
C GLY A 709 -14.04 -56.98 -14.80
N ARG A 710 -15.09 -56.92 -15.62
CA ARG A 710 -15.05 -56.55 -17.04
C ARG A 710 -14.78 -55.07 -17.20
N TYR A 711 -15.36 -54.22 -16.35
CA TYR A 711 -15.30 -52.77 -16.51
C TYR A 711 -13.93 -52.16 -16.16
N ALA A 712 -13.10 -52.83 -15.36
CA ALA A 712 -11.70 -52.42 -15.13
C ALA A 712 -10.89 -52.37 -16.43
N ARG A 713 -11.05 -53.38 -17.30
CA ARG A 713 -10.41 -53.41 -18.62
C ARG A 713 -10.99 -52.32 -19.55
N HIS A 714 -12.28 -52.03 -19.43
CA HIS A 714 -12.92 -50.96 -20.21
C HIS A 714 -12.45 -49.57 -19.80
N ARG A 715 -12.22 -49.32 -18.50
CA ARG A 715 -11.64 -48.07 -18.00
C ARG A 715 -10.24 -47.82 -18.56
N TRP A 716 -9.35 -48.82 -18.50
CA TRP A 716 -8.01 -48.70 -19.10
C TRP A 716 -8.03 -48.56 -20.62
N ASN A 717 -8.99 -49.21 -21.30
CA ASN A 717 -9.21 -49.01 -22.74
C ASN A 717 -9.63 -47.57 -23.03
N TYR A 718 -10.54 -47.00 -22.24
CA TYR A 718 -10.99 -45.61 -22.35
C TYR A 718 -9.83 -44.63 -22.15
N ILE A 719 -9.08 -44.74 -21.05
CA ILE A 719 -7.93 -43.87 -20.75
C ILE A 719 -6.89 -43.95 -21.88
N THR A 720 -6.56 -45.16 -22.33
CA THR A 720 -5.62 -45.35 -23.45
C THR A 720 -6.14 -44.72 -24.74
N ALA A 721 -7.44 -44.85 -25.04
CA ALA A 721 -8.04 -44.28 -26.24
C ALA A 721 -8.04 -42.74 -26.22
N ILE A 722 -8.31 -42.13 -25.06
CA ILE A 722 -8.25 -40.67 -24.89
C ILE A 722 -6.82 -40.14 -25.04
N GLU A 723 -5.83 -40.78 -24.40
CA GLU A 723 -4.42 -40.38 -24.56
C GLU A 723 -3.92 -40.60 -26.00
N ALA A 724 -4.35 -41.67 -26.67
CA ALA A 724 -4.03 -41.92 -28.07
C ALA A 724 -4.64 -40.85 -28.98
N LEU A 725 -5.90 -40.45 -28.73
CA LEU A 725 -6.56 -39.36 -29.46
C LEU A 725 -5.81 -38.04 -29.26
N LYS A 726 -5.46 -37.68 -28.00
CA LYS A 726 -4.68 -36.46 -27.72
C LYS A 726 -3.32 -36.49 -28.40
N PHE A 727 -2.62 -37.64 -28.40
CA PHE A 727 -1.35 -37.83 -29.12
C PHE A 727 -1.51 -37.56 -30.62
N THR A 728 -2.50 -38.17 -31.26
CA THR A 728 -2.77 -37.97 -32.70
C THR A 728 -3.10 -36.52 -33.02
N LEU A 729 -3.94 -35.87 -32.21
CA LEU A 729 -4.31 -34.47 -32.42
C LEU A 729 -3.11 -33.52 -32.26
N LYS A 730 -2.27 -33.74 -31.25
CA LYS A 730 -1.03 -32.98 -31.03
C LYS A 730 -0.03 -33.17 -32.19
N LEU A 731 0.07 -34.38 -32.75
CA LEU A 731 0.92 -34.65 -33.91
C LEU A 731 0.40 -33.93 -35.17
N VAL A 732 -0.91 -33.92 -35.41
CA VAL A 732 -1.52 -33.17 -36.51
C VAL A 732 -1.26 -31.67 -36.36
N ILE A 733 -1.38 -31.13 -35.14
CA ILE A 733 -1.06 -29.72 -34.84
C ILE A 733 0.40 -29.42 -35.17
N LEU A 734 1.35 -30.22 -34.66
CA LEU A 734 2.80 -30.06 -34.91
C LEU A 734 3.14 -30.06 -36.41
N LEU A 735 2.52 -30.94 -37.20
CA LEU A 735 2.74 -31.01 -38.64
C LEU A 735 2.15 -29.79 -39.36
N LYS A 736 0.98 -29.31 -38.94
CA LYS A 736 0.32 -28.15 -39.57
C LYS A 736 0.98 -26.82 -39.20
N THR A 737 1.61 -26.71 -38.03
CA THR A 737 2.41 -25.54 -37.63
C THR A 737 3.84 -25.55 -38.19
N GLN A 738 4.13 -26.45 -39.14
CA GLN A 738 5.44 -26.63 -39.78
C GLN A 738 6.56 -26.93 -38.76
N LEU A 739 6.32 -27.91 -37.88
CA LEU A 739 7.27 -28.35 -36.84
C LEU A 739 7.63 -27.24 -35.84
N ARG A 740 6.69 -26.36 -35.51
CA ARG A 740 6.81 -25.44 -34.37
C ARG A 740 6.36 -26.14 -33.09
N PRO A 741 7.02 -25.91 -31.94
CA PRO A 741 6.60 -26.43 -30.64
C PRO A 741 5.11 -26.20 -30.36
N LEU A 742 4.48 -27.15 -29.67
CA LEU A 742 3.10 -26.94 -29.23
C LEU A 742 3.06 -25.91 -28.12
N VAL A 743 2.11 -24.98 -28.27
CA VAL A 743 1.76 -23.97 -27.27
C VAL A 743 0.54 -24.45 -26.49
N THR A 744 0.55 -24.25 -25.16
CA THR A 744 -0.53 -24.68 -24.27
C THR A 744 -1.19 -23.47 -23.61
N PRO A 745 -2.50 -23.25 -23.76
CA PRO A 745 -3.46 -24.05 -24.53
C PRO A 745 -3.31 -23.90 -26.05
N CYS A 746 -3.70 -24.92 -26.82
CA CYS A 746 -3.62 -24.86 -28.30
C CYS A 746 -4.75 -24.04 -28.94
N THR A 747 -5.66 -23.52 -28.14
CA THR A 747 -6.76 -22.64 -28.54
C THR A 747 -6.52 -21.25 -27.95
N PRO A 748 -7.13 -20.20 -28.52
CA PRO A 748 -7.06 -18.87 -27.91
C PRO A 748 -7.50 -18.93 -26.46
N SER A 749 -6.76 -18.21 -25.61
CA SER A 749 -6.96 -18.11 -24.16
C SER A 749 -7.13 -16.64 -23.84
N ARG A 750 -8.12 -16.31 -23.01
CA ARG A 750 -8.13 -15.04 -22.31
C ARG A 750 -7.16 -15.15 -21.13
N ASP A 751 -5.86 -15.01 -21.39
CA ASP A 751 -4.90 -14.89 -20.29
C ASP A 751 -5.23 -13.64 -19.46
N GLN A 752 -5.01 -13.76 -18.14
CA GLN A 752 -5.21 -12.77 -17.09
C GLN A 752 -4.30 -11.54 -17.28
N ASP A 753 -4.50 -10.79 -18.35
CA ASP A 753 -4.21 -9.36 -18.40
C ASP A 753 -4.82 -8.81 -19.69
N VAL A 754 -6.10 -8.43 -19.61
CA VAL A 754 -6.76 -7.66 -20.68
C VAL A 754 -6.26 -6.20 -20.67
N SER A 755 -5.46 -5.82 -19.67
CA SER A 755 -4.84 -4.50 -19.56
C SER A 755 -3.81 -4.20 -20.66
N LEU A 756 -3.40 -5.22 -21.44
CA LEU A 756 -2.38 -5.11 -22.49
C LEU A 756 -2.94 -5.13 -23.92
N ASP A 757 -4.25 -4.91 -24.12
CA ASP A 757 -4.90 -4.98 -25.43
C ASP A 757 -5.42 -3.60 -25.92
N PRO A 758 -4.55 -2.69 -26.41
CA PRO A 758 -4.93 -1.34 -26.86
C PRO A 758 -5.82 -1.24 -28.13
N GLU A 759 -6.17 -2.32 -28.84
CA GLU A 759 -6.97 -2.25 -30.08
C GLU A 759 -8.41 -2.79 -29.96
N CYS A 760 -8.80 -3.37 -28.83
CA CYS A 760 -10.19 -3.81 -28.65
C CYS A 760 -11.19 -2.63 -28.60
N ASP A 761 -10.74 -1.41 -28.29
CA ASP A 761 -11.55 -0.18 -28.34
C ASP A 761 -11.90 0.28 -29.77
N GLU A 762 -11.20 -0.20 -30.79
CA GLU A 762 -11.36 0.31 -32.16
C GLU A 762 -12.23 -0.59 -33.04
N ALA A 763 -12.35 -1.88 -32.73
CA ALA A 763 -13.13 -2.82 -33.53
C ALA A 763 -14.66 -2.61 -33.43
N ASN A 764 -15.15 -1.96 -32.37
CA ASN A 764 -16.57 -1.61 -32.21
C ASN A 764 -16.92 -0.22 -32.75
N ARG A 765 -15.94 0.58 -33.18
CA ARG A 765 -16.18 1.78 -33.99
C ARG A 765 -16.25 1.36 -35.45
N GLY A 766 -17.43 0.97 -35.88
CA GLY A 766 -17.67 0.62 -37.27
C GLY A 766 -17.38 1.77 -38.22
N VAL A 767 -16.17 1.86 -38.78
CA VAL A 767 -15.88 2.63 -40.00
C VAL A 767 -14.77 1.93 -40.80
N ARG A 768 -15.13 1.50 -42.01
CA ARG A 768 -14.19 1.22 -43.10
C ARG A 768 -13.53 2.53 -43.49
N GLY A 769 -12.22 2.65 -43.29
CA GLY A 769 -11.43 3.75 -43.84
C GLY A 769 -9.97 3.60 -43.45
N ALA A 770 -9.09 3.48 -44.44
CA ALA A 770 -7.65 3.53 -44.21
C ALA A 770 -7.32 4.83 -43.46
N ARG A 771 -6.68 4.73 -42.29
CA ARG A 771 -6.28 5.89 -41.49
C ARG A 771 -5.31 6.76 -42.28
N SER A 772 -5.58 8.06 -42.30
CA SER A 772 -4.65 9.05 -42.86
C SER A 772 -3.40 9.13 -41.98
N VAL A 773 -2.22 9.16 -42.62
CA VAL A 773 -0.92 9.38 -41.95
C VAL A 773 -0.92 10.68 -41.14
N VAL A 774 -1.79 11.63 -41.49
CA VAL A 774 -1.94 12.91 -40.79
C VAL A 774 -2.48 12.71 -39.38
N ASP A 775 -3.54 11.92 -39.17
CA ASP A 775 -4.15 11.69 -37.85
C ASP A 775 -3.18 10.95 -36.90
N LEU A 776 -2.40 10.01 -37.45
CA LEU A 776 -1.34 9.31 -36.72
C LEU A 776 -0.23 10.28 -36.29
N LYS A 777 0.12 11.25 -37.13
CA LYS A 777 1.14 12.26 -36.83
C LYS A 777 0.61 13.31 -35.83
N THR A 778 -0.69 13.59 -35.82
CA THR A 778 -1.30 14.48 -34.83
C THR A 778 -1.38 13.84 -33.45
N LYS A 779 -1.66 12.53 -33.37
CA LYS A 779 -1.79 11.81 -32.09
C LYS A 779 -0.44 11.39 -31.48
N TYR A 780 0.54 11.01 -32.30
CA TYR A 780 1.83 10.48 -31.83
C TYR A 780 3.03 11.37 -32.21
N GLY A 781 2.82 12.47 -32.94
CA GLY A 781 3.87 13.42 -33.35
C GLY A 781 4.72 12.96 -34.53
N SER A 782 5.13 11.68 -34.55
CA SER A 782 5.89 11.07 -35.65
C SER A 782 5.50 9.60 -35.86
N VAL A 783 5.81 9.06 -37.03
CA VAL A 783 5.64 7.63 -37.32
C VAL A 783 6.56 6.80 -36.42
N ASP A 784 7.76 7.30 -36.11
CA ASP A 784 8.69 6.63 -35.19
C ASP A 784 8.16 6.58 -33.76
N ASN A 785 7.44 7.60 -33.30
CA ASN A 785 6.80 7.62 -31.98
C ASN A 785 5.57 6.71 -31.92
N TYR A 786 4.79 6.65 -33.00
CA TYR A 786 3.73 5.64 -33.14
C TYR A 786 4.30 4.23 -33.10
N LEU A 787 5.39 4.00 -33.86
CA LEU A 787 6.10 2.74 -33.84
C LEU A 787 6.65 2.48 -32.44
N HIS A 788 7.31 3.41 -31.76
CA HIS A 788 7.83 3.22 -30.40
C HIS A 788 6.72 2.97 -29.36
N ALA A 789 5.58 3.66 -29.43
CA ALA A 789 4.45 3.46 -28.54
C ALA A 789 3.75 2.11 -28.78
N THR A 790 3.72 1.64 -30.03
CA THR A 790 3.15 0.34 -30.41
C THR A 790 4.18 -0.81 -30.28
N ALA A 791 5.47 -0.51 -30.33
CA ALA A 791 6.61 -1.45 -30.38
C ALA A 791 7.34 -1.63 -29.05
N LEU A 792 6.78 -1.15 -27.93
CA LEU A 792 7.32 -1.43 -26.60
C LEU A 792 7.33 -2.93 -26.25
N ASP A 793 6.60 -3.76 -27.00
CA ASP A 793 6.75 -5.21 -27.00
C ASP A 793 7.20 -5.71 -28.38
N THR A 794 8.36 -6.36 -28.46
CA THR A 794 8.90 -6.95 -29.69
C THR A 794 7.95 -7.99 -30.30
N ASP A 795 7.08 -8.59 -29.49
CA ASP A 795 6.09 -9.57 -29.92
C ASP A 795 4.90 -8.96 -30.67
N SER A 796 4.55 -7.71 -30.39
CA SER A 796 3.46 -6.99 -31.08
C SER A 796 3.75 -6.82 -32.58
N LEU A 797 5.00 -6.47 -32.91
CA LEU A 797 5.48 -6.30 -34.28
C LEU A 797 5.87 -7.62 -34.98
N THR A 798 6.04 -8.70 -34.21
CA THR A 798 6.41 -9.99 -34.77
C THR A 798 5.19 -10.63 -35.44
N PRO A 799 5.28 -11.07 -36.71
CA PRO A 799 4.14 -11.71 -37.39
C PRO A 799 3.79 -13.01 -36.67
N PRO A 800 2.50 -13.43 -36.63
CA PRO A 800 2.07 -14.59 -35.86
C PRO A 800 2.90 -15.85 -36.11
N SER A 801 3.28 -16.14 -37.36
CA SER A 801 4.10 -17.31 -37.68
C SER A 801 5.55 -17.26 -37.18
N ALA A 802 6.05 -16.09 -36.78
CA ALA A 802 7.39 -15.87 -36.25
C ALA A 802 7.44 -15.80 -34.72
N LEU A 803 6.28 -15.68 -34.05
CA LEU A 803 6.20 -15.68 -32.58
C LEU A 803 6.73 -16.99 -31.97
N VAL A 804 6.58 -18.10 -32.68
CA VAL A 804 7.17 -19.40 -32.28
C VAL A 804 8.08 -19.88 -33.40
N ARG A 805 9.34 -20.15 -33.06
CA ARG A 805 10.37 -20.58 -34.00
C ARG A 805 10.19 -22.05 -34.38
N PRO A 806 10.35 -22.42 -35.66
CA PRO A 806 10.32 -23.81 -36.08
C PRO A 806 11.54 -24.57 -35.52
N LEU A 807 11.36 -25.87 -35.29
CA LEU A 807 12.43 -26.75 -34.84
C LEU A 807 13.42 -26.94 -36.00
N SER A 808 14.68 -26.54 -35.77
CA SER A 808 15.70 -26.46 -36.83
C SER A 808 16.59 -27.70 -36.91
N SER A 809 16.59 -28.58 -35.92
CA SER A 809 17.41 -29.78 -35.89
C SER A 809 16.59 -31.05 -35.65
N GLY A 810 17.06 -32.18 -36.19
CA GLY A 810 16.43 -33.49 -35.94
C GLY A 810 16.34 -33.83 -34.44
N ALA A 811 17.33 -33.43 -33.65
CA ALA A 811 17.31 -33.59 -32.19
C ALA A 811 16.19 -32.76 -31.52
N GLN A 812 15.93 -31.54 -32.01
CA GLN A 812 14.83 -30.70 -31.51
C GLN A 812 13.45 -31.28 -31.90
N VAL A 813 13.30 -31.77 -33.13
CA VAL A 813 12.06 -32.46 -33.57
C VAL A 813 11.81 -33.70 -32.71
N PHE A 814 12.84 -34.53 -32.51
CA PHE A 814 12.73 -35.72 -31.67
C PHE A 814 12.37 -35.36 -30.21
N SER A 815 12.93 -34.26 -29.67
CA SER A 815 12.59 -33.79 -28.32
C SER A 815 11.10 -33.45 -28.16
N GLU A 816 10.49 -32.82 -29.17
CA GLU A 816 9.07 -32.46 -29.14
C GLU A 816 8.19 -33.69 -29.29
N LEU A 817 8.56 -34.64 -30.17
CA LEU A 817 7.87 -35.91 -30.33
C LEU A 817 7.88 -36.74 -29.03
N MET A 818 8.98 -36.74 -28.28
CA MET A 818 9.05 -37.42 -26.98
C MET A 818 8.07 -36.80 -25.97
N LEU A 819 7.96 -35.46 -25.92
CA LEU A 819 7.00 -34.79 -25.02
C LEU A 819 5.55 -35.06 -25.41
N ILE A 820 5.25 -35.09 -26.71
CA ILE A 820 3.90 -35.43 -27.19
C ILE A 820 3.54 -36.88 -26.86
N ALA A 821 4.51 -37.80 -26.97
CA ALA A 821 4.31 -39.23 -26.72
C ALA A 821 4.30 -39.62 -25.23
N GLU A 822 4.87 -38.79 -24.35
CA GLU A 822 5.11 -39.11 -22.94
C GLU A 822 3.83 -39.55 -22.18
N PRO A 823 2.68 -38.85 -22.27
CA PRO A 823 1.44 -39.28 -21.61
C PRO A 823 0.93 -40.65 -22.10
N LEU A 824 0.98 -40.90 -23.41
CA LEU A 824 0.54 -42.16 -24.01
C LEU A 824 1.45 -43.32 -23.61
N VAL A 825 2.78 -43.12 -23.64
CA VAL A 825 3.75 -44.13 -23.21
C VAL A 825 3.59 -44.46 -21.73
N TYR A 826 3.34 -43.45 -20.90
CA TYR A 826 3.07 -43.63 -19.48
C TYR A 826 1.82 -44.50 -19.25
N VAL A 827 0.71 -44.22 -19.93
CA VAL A 827 -0.52 -45.03 -19.83
C VAL A 827 -0.34 -46.44 -20.35
N LEU A 828 0.37 -46.63 -21.46
CA LEU A 828 0.65 -47.97 -21.99
C LEU A 828 1.52 -48.79 -21.02
N ALA A 829 2.48 -48.15 -20.35
CA ALA A 829 3.29 -48.78 -19.32
C ALA A 829 2.45 -49.15 -18.08
N LEU A 830 1.57 -48.24 -17.62
CA LEU A 830 0.62 -48.50 -16.52
C LEU A 830 -0.34 -49.64 -16.86
N ARG A 831 -0.92 -49.64 -18.07
CA ARG A 831 -1.82 -50.70 -18.54
C ARG A 831 -1.11 -52.06 -18.63
N ARG A 832 0.15 -52.07 -19.08
CA ARG A 832 0.98 -53.29 -19.12
C ARG A 832 1.33 -53.78 -17.72
N GLN A 833 1.58 -52.87 -16.78
CA GLN A 833 1.77 -53.21 -15.37
C GLN A 833 0.49 -53.81 -14.78
N PHE A 834 -0.66 -53.15 -14.98
CA PHE A 834 -1.97 -53.63 -14.54
C PHE A 834 -2.31 -55.04 -15.06
N ALA A 835 -2.07 -55.29 -16.35
CA ALA A 835 -2.29 -56.61 -16.95
C ALA A 835 -1.38 -57.70 -16.34
N ARG A 836 -0.16 -57.34 -15.92
CA ARG A 836 0.78 -58.28 -15.28
C ARG A 836 0.42 -58.56 -13.82
N THR A 837 -0.01 -57.54 -13.07
CA THR A 837 -0.41 -57.69 -11.66
C THR A 837 -1.67 -58.55 -11.52
N GLN A 838 -2.59 -58.51 -12.48
CA GLN A 838 -3.79 -59.34 -12.50
C GLN A 838 -3.51 -60.85 -12.69
N THR A 839 -2.33 -61.21 -13.21
CA THR A 839 -1.95 -62.59 -13.54
C THR A 839 -1.02 -63.25 -12.50
N ARG A 840 -0.61 -62.56 -11.44
CA ARG A 840 0.48 -63.00 -10.55
C ARG A 840 0.06 -63.04 -9.09
N THR A 841 -0.02 -64.23 -8.52
CA THR A 841 -0.26 -64.47 -7.09
C THR A 841 1.05 -64.39 -6.30
N LYS A 842 1.49 -63.19 -5.87
CA LYS A 842 2.32 -62.97 -4.65
C LYS A 842 2.73 -61.49 -4.45
N PRO A 843 2.89 -61.00 -3.20
CA PRO A 843 3.02 -59.59 -2.85
C PRO A 843 4.45 -59.22 -2.46
N TRP A 844 5.37 -59.11 -3.42
CA TRP A 844 6.68 -58.50 -3.16
C TRP A 844 6.89 -57.34 -4.11
N ARG A 845 7.01 -56.11 -3.56
CA ARG A 845 7.33 -54.85 -4.25
C ARG A 845 8.49 -55.10 -5.22
N THR A 846 8.21 -55.13 -6.52
CA THR A 846 9.23 -55.35 -7.55
C THR A 846 9.65 -54.02 -8.17
N LYS A 847 10.88 -53.96 -8.70
CA LYS A 847 11.40 -52.87 -9.55
C LYS A 847 10.43 -52.48 -10.69
N SER A 848 9.45 -53.34 -11.02
CA SER A 848 8.39 -53.12 -12.00
C SER A 848 7.47 -51.93 -11.69
N GLU A 849 7.25 -51.57 -10.41
CA GLU A 849 6.33 -50.47 -10.05
C GLU A 849 6.88 -49.09 -10.41
N TRP A 850 8.20 -48.97 -10.43
CA TRP A 850 8.89 -47.75 -10.83
C TRP A 850 9.00 -47.61 -12.35
N THR A 851 8.70 -48.67 -13.12
CA THR A 851 8.96 -48.67 -14.57
C THR A 851 8.17 -47.64 -15.36
N PRO A 852 6.86 -47.41 -15.16
CA PRO A 852 6.14 -46.38 -15.91
C PRO A 852 6.65 -44.97 -15.56
N LEU A 853 6.91 -44.74 -14.28
CA LEU A 853 7.38 -43.47 -13.75
C LEU A 853 8.78 -43.12 -14.29
N LEU A 854 9.74 -44.05 -14.19
CA LEU A 854 11.10 -43.86 -14.69
C LEU A 854 11.12 -43.72 -16.22
N LEU A 855 10.25 -44.45 -16.93
CA LEU A 855 10.14 -44.32 -18.38
C LEU A 855 9.67 -42.92 -18.78
N SER A 856 8.55 -42.45 -18.21
CA SER A 856 8.03 -41.09 -18.47
C SER A 856 9.03 -40.01 -18.03
N LEU A 857 9.63 -40.13 -16.84
CA LEU A 857 10.62 -39.17 -16.34
C LEU A 857 11.86 -39.13 -17.23
N SER A 858 12.34 -40.29 -17.68
CA SER A 858 13.49 -40.36 -18.59
C SER A 858 13.18 -39.70 -19.94
N MET A 859 11.96 -39.85 -20.46
CA MET A 859 11.54 -39.17 -21.68
C MET A 859 11.53 -37.64 -21.52
N SER A 860 10.99 -37.14 -20.40
CA SER A 860 10.96 -35.71 -20.08
C SER A 860 12.36 -35.11 -19.87
N VAL A 861 13.24 -35.81 -19.15
CA VAL A 861 14.64 -35.39 -18.96
C VAL A 861 15.41 -35.43 -20.27
N MET A 862 15.27 -36.50 -21.05
CA MET A 862 15.95 -36.65 -22.35
C MET A 862 15.51 -35.57 -23.34
N SER A 863 14.20 -35.29 -23.42
CA SER A 863 13.67 -34.21 -24.25
C SER A 863 14.30 -32.86 -23.89
N ARG A 864 14.42 -32.54 -22.59
CA ARG A 864 15.09 -31.31 -22.13
C ARG A 864 16.56 -31.25 -22.55
N GLN A 865 17.30 -32.34 -22.40
CA GLN A 865 18.73 -32.37 -22.78
C GLN A 865 18.92 -32.20 -24.29
N LEU A 866 18.10 -32.88 -25.09
CA LEU A 866 18.12 -32.75 -26.55
C LEU A 866 17.76 -31.34 -27.02
N ARG A 867 16.84 -30.67 -26.32
CA ARG A 867 16.48 -29.26 -26.60
C ARG A 867 17.66 -28.32 -26.39
N LYS A 868 18.46 -28.53 -25.32
CA LYS A 868 19.68 -27.77 -25.02
C LYS A 868 20.82 -28.04 -26.00
N TYR A 869 20.94 -29.27 -26.48
CA TYR A 869 22.00 -29.66 -27.41
C TYR A 869 21.90 -28.92 -28.76
N GLY A 870 20.68 -28.66 -29.24
CA GLY A 870 20.45 -27.90 -30.47
C GLY A 870 20.90 -26.44 -30.44
N HIS A 871 20.96 -25.80 -29.25
CA HIS A 871 21.38 -24.40 -29.10
C HIS A 871 22.90 -24.19 -29.13
N LYS A 872 23.70 -25.23 -28.82
CA LYS A 872 25.17 -25.13 -28.77
C LYS A 872 25.83 -24.88 -30.14
N SER A 873 25.12 -25.08 -31.25
CA SER A 873 25.74 -25.08 -32.58
C SER A 873 25.76 -23.71 -33.29
N ARG A 874 25.19 -22.63 -32.71
CA ARG A 874 25.05 -21.36 -33.44
C ARG A 874 25.49 -20.08 -32.72
N SER A 875 25.75 -20.13 -31.42
CA SER A 875 26.29 -18.98 -30.69
C SER A 875 27.20 -19.51 -29.58
N GLY A 876 28.49 -19.16 -29.61
CA GLY A 876 29.47 -19.49 -28.57
C GLY A 876 29.20 -18.80 -27.24
N VAL A 877 27.96 -18.80 -26.78
CA VAL A 877 27.47 -18.11 -25.59
C VAL A 877 26.94 -19.15 -24.59
N SER A 878 27.21 -18.92 -23.31
CA SER A 878 26.87 -19.77 -22.18
C SER A 878 25.41 -20.28 -22.20
N PRO A 879 25.14 -21.55 -21.84
CA PRO A 879 23.77 -22.08 -21.71
C PRO A 879 22.95 -21.44 -20.57
N TYR A 880 23.52 -20.47 -19.85
CA TYR A 880 22.86 -19.62 -18.85
C TYR A 880 22.76 -18.15 -19.29
N SER A 881 23.04 -17.84 -20.55
CA SER A 881 22.77 -16.51 -21.10
C SER A 881 21.29 -16.35 -21.41
N PHE A 882 20.73 -15.24 -20.95
CA PHE A 882 19.38 -14.77 -21.27
C PHE A 882 19.27 -14.64 -22.81
N ASP A 883 18.48 -15.49 -23.46
CA ASP A 883 18.23 -15.44 -24.92
C ASP A 883 17.40 -14.17 -25.19
N VAL A 884 18.08 -13.06 -25.46
CA VAL A 884 17.51 -11.69 -25.59
C VAL A 884 16.47 -11.58 -26.73
N ASN A 885 16.34 -12.62 -27.56
CA ASN A 885 15.44 -12.68 -28.72
C ASN A 885 14.30 -13.70 -28.59
N LYS A 886 13.93 -14.08 -27.37
CA LYS A 886 12.88 -15.06 -27.13
C LYS A 886 11.52 -14.37 -26.92
N SER A 887 10.50 -14.77 -27.67
CA SER A 887 9.14 -14.24 -27.52
C SER A 887 8.51 -14.64 -26.17
N SER A 888 7.56 -13.85 -25.69
CA SER A 888 6.76 -14.11 -24.48
C SER A 888 6.09 -15.48 -24.51
N ILE A 889 5.58 -15.92 -25.67
CA ILE A 889 4.94 -17.23 -25.83
C ILE A 889 5.96 -18.36 -25.63
N GLU A 890 7.13 -18.27 -26.26
CA GLU A 890 8.18 -19.28 -26.07
C GLU A 890 8.72 -19.27 -24.64
N ALA A 891 8.81 -18.09 -24.01
CA ALA A 891 9.21 -17.92 -22.62
C ALA A 891 8.23 -18.61 -21.67
N ASN A 892 6.93 -18.32 -21.81
CA ASN A 892 5.86 -18.90 -21.00
C ASN A 892 5.77 -20.42 -21.17
N GLU A 893 5.85 -20.93 -22.40
CA GLU A 893 5.81 -22.37 -22.65
C GLU A 893 7.06 -23.08 -22.11
N GLN A 894 8.25 -22.44 -22.14
CA GLN A 894 9.43 -23.01 -21.49
C GLN A 894 9.27 -23.04 -19.96
N ASN A 895 8.83 -21.96 -19.33
CA ASN A 895 8.61 -21.90 -17.89
C ASN A 895 7.59 -22.96 -17.44
N ARG A 896 6.47 -23.10 -18.19
CA ARG A 896 5.47 -24.14 -17.97
C ARG A 896 6.07 -25.55 -18.04
N ARG A 897 6.92 -25.82 -19.05
CA ARG A 897 7.64 -27.10 -19.19
C ARG A 897 8.69 -27.28 -18.09
N GLU A 898 9.24 -26.22 -17.52
CA GLU A 898 10.16 -26.26 -16.39
C GLU A 898 9.45 -26.68 -15.09
N GLN A 899 8.27 -26.11 -14.85
CA GLN A 899 7.43 -26.38 -13.68
C GLN A 899 6.67 -27.71 -13.75
N SER A 900 6.46 -28.29 -14.94
CA SER A 900 5.69 -29.54 -15.10
C SER A 900 6.26 -30.75 -14.32
N PHE A 901 7.53 -30.70 -13.90
CA PHE A 901 8.16 -31.77 -13.12
C PHE A 901 7.55 -31.91 -11.72
N ILE A 902 6.93 -30.86 -11.19
CA ILE A 902 6.20 -30.90 -9.91
C ILE A 902 5.09 -31.96 -9.96
N ARG A 903 4.46 -32.19 -11.13
CA ARG A 903 3.40 -33.19 -11.30
C ARG A 903 3.89 -34.63 -11.05
N TYR A 904 5.19 -34.91 -11.16
CA TYR A 904 5.73 -36.24 -10.84
C TYR A 904 5.65 -36.55 -9.33
N LEU A 905 5.50 -35.54 -8.48
CA LEU A 905 5.24 -35.76 -7.04
C LEU A 905 3.88 -36.43 -6.80
N LEU A 906 2.96 -36.35 -7.76
CA LEU A 906 1.62 -36.94 -7.73
C LEU A 906 1.54 -38.25 -8.52
N ARG A 907 2.67 -38.84 -8.96
CA ARG A 907 2.69 -40.05 -9.81
C ARG A 907 3.29 -41.25 -9.09
N GLY A 908 2.55 -42.37 -9.13
CA GLY A 908 3.05 -43.70 -8.80
C GLY A 908 3.75 -43.80 -7.43
N PRO A 909 4.91 -44.49 -7.33
CA PRO A 909 5.59 -44.67 -6.05
C PRO A 909 5.98 -43.37 -5.33
N ILE A 910 6.27 -42.27 -6.04
CA ILE A 910 6.61 -40.99 -5.39
C ILE A 910 5.40 -40.45 -4.62
N TRP A 911 4.21 -40.53 -5.20
CA TRP A 911 2.98 -40.14 -4.51
C TRP A 911 2.77 -41.01 -3.27
N HIS A 912 2.72 -42.34 -3.43
CA HIS A 912 2.38 -43.24 -2.32
C HIS A 912 3.44 -43.31 -1.21
N ASP A 913 4.74 -43.29 -1.55
CA ASP A 913 5.82 -43.49 -0.56
C ASP A 913 6.36 -42.18 0.03
N PHE A 914 6.26 -41.05 -0.70
CA PHE A 914 6.89 -39.80 -0.28
C PHE A 914 5.90 -38.65 -0.08
N THR A 915 5.09 -38.35 -1.09
CA THR A 915 4.26 -37.13 -1.11
C THR A 915 3.01 -37.30 -0.27
N LYS A 916 2.23 -38.37 -0.48
CA LYS A 916 0.95 -38.64 0.20
C LYS A 916 1.09 -38.68 1.73
N PRO A 917 2.05 -39.41 2.35
CA PRO A 917 2.18 -39.43 3.81
C PRO A 917 2.49 -38.05 4.40
N ARG A 918 3.19 -37.19 3.65
CA ARG A 918 3.49 -35.81 4.08
C ARG A 918 2.25 -34.92 3.97
N VAL A 919 1.49 -35.05 2.88
CA VAL A 919 0.23 -34.32 2.70
C VAL A 919 -0.75 -34.73 3.79
N GLU A 920 -0.94 -36.03 4.05
CA GLU A 920 -1.80 -36.53 5.12
C GLU A 920 -1.32 -36.08 6.52
N SER A 921 0.00 -36.05 6.75
CA SER A 921 0.58 -35.53 8.00
C SER A 921 0.31 -34.03 8.20
N VAL A 922 0.35 -33.24 7.14
CA VAL A 922 0.04 -31.80 7.19
C VAL A 922 -1.45 -31.60 7.40
N VAL A 923 -2.31 -32.32 6.66
CA VAL A 923 -3.76 -32.25 6.78
C VAL A 923 -4.19 -32.60 8.21
N SER A 924 -3.72 -33.73 8.75
CA SER A 924 -4.07 -34.17 10.12
C SER A 924 -3.60 -33.22 11.23
N ARG A 925 -2.45 -32.53 11.05
CA ARG A 925 -1.96 -31.53 12.01
C ARG A 925 -2.77 -30.24 11.99
N LEU A 926 -3.26 -29.86 10.81
CA LEU A 926 -3.93 -28.59 10.58
C LEU A 926 -5.46 -28.68 10.70
N GLN A 927 -6.04 -29.87 10.63
CA GLN A 927 -7.49 -30.11 10.70
C GLN A 927 -8.14 -29.58 12.00
N ASN A 928 -7.38 -29.53 13.11
CA ASN A 928 -7.88 -29.09 14.41
C ASN A 928 -7.76 -27.58 14.67
N TRP A 929 -7.17 -26.82 13.72
CA TRP A 929 -7.02 -25.37 13.87
C TRP A 929 -8.22 -24.63 13.26
N PRO A 930 -8.85 -23.67 13.95
CA PRO A 930 -9.92 -22.86 13.37
C PRO A 930 -9.44 -22.15 12.09
N LEU A 931 -10.29 -22.07 11.07
CA LEU A 931 -10.02 -21.52 9.71
C LEU A 931 -8.99 -22.31 8.88
N VAL A 932 -7.84 -22.71 9.44
CA VAL A 932 -6.82 -23.52 8.75
C VAL A 932 -7.29 -24.96 8.53
N GLY A 933 -8.11 -25.49 9.43
CA GLY A 933 -8.72 -26.81 9.34
C GLY A 933 -9.71 -26.95 8.18
N ILE A 934 -10.32 -25.85 7.72
CA ILE A 934 -11.18 -25.85 6.54
C ILE A 934 -10.34 -26.06 5.28
N ALA A 935 -9.23 -25.33 5.14
CA ALA A 935 -8.30 -25.50 4.03
C ALA A 935 -7.63 -26.89 4.05
N ALA A 936 -7.24 -27.37 5.23
CA ALA A 936 -6.71 -28.73 5.40
C ALA A 936 -7.75 -29.80 5.05
N GLY A 937 -9.01 -29.59 5.43
CA GLY A 937 -10.14 -30.45 5.06
C GLY A 937 -10.31 -30.54 3.54
N ILE A 938 -10.33 -29.40 2.84
CA ILE A 938 -10.42 -29.37 1.37
C ILE A 938 -9.26 -30.13 0.74
N VAL A 939 -8.01 -29.94 1.20
CA VAL A 939 -6.86 -30.70 0.67
C VAL A 939 -7.00 -32.20 0.93
N GLY A 940 -7.54 -32.59 2.08
CA GLY A 940 -7.88 -33.97 2.41
C GLY A 940 -8.92 -34.57 1.47
N ASP A 941 -9.97 -33.82 1.15
CA ASP A 941 -11.07 -34.22 0.28
C ASP A 941 -10.62 -34.46 -1.19
N TYR A 942 -9.47 -33.91 -1.59
CA TYR A 942 -8.88 -34.11 -2.92
C TYR A 942 -7.87 -35.28 -3.00
N ILE A 943 -7.48 -35.89 -1.88
CA ILE A 943 -6.57 -37.06 -1.88
C ILE A 943 -7.17 -38.25 -2.65
N PRO A 944 -8.45 -38.64 -2.43
CA PRO A 944 -9.07 -39.74 -3.18
C PRO A 944 -9.09 -39.49 -4.70
N LEU A 945 -9.23 -38.23 -5.11
CA LEU A 945 -9.27 -37.83 -6.50
C LEU A 945 -7.93 -38.08 -7.23
N ILE A 946 -6.81 -37.96 -6.52
CA ILE A 946 -5.47 -38.27 -7.03
C ILE A 946 -5.23 -39.79 -7.09
N ASP A 947 -5.79 -40.54 -6.14
CA ASP A 947 -5.65 -42.00 -6.08
C ASP A 947 -6.53 -42.72 -7.13
N ASP A 948 -7.76 -42.24 -7.35
CA ASP A 948 -8.78 -42.94 -8.13
C ASP A 948 -8.77 -42.57 -9.62
N TYR A 949 -8.17 -41.44 -10.05
CA TYR A 949 -8.26 -40.93 -11.42
C TYR A 949 -6.89 -40.63 -12.06
N HIS A 950 -6.78 -40.87 -13.37
CA HIS A 950 -5.53 -40.70 -14.11
C HIS A 950 -5.34 -39.26 -14.61
N PHE A 951 -6.42 -38.59 -15.00
CA PHE A 951 -6.40 -37.26 -15.61
C PHE A 951 -5.48 -36.24 -14.92
N TYR A 952 -5.51 -36.15 -13.58
CA TYR A 952 -4.68 -35.21 -12.82
C TYR A 952 -3.18 -35.43 -13.01
N THR A 953 -2.81 -36.66 -13.31
CA THR A 953 -1.43 -37.04 -13.60
C THR A 953 -1.08 -36.93 -15.08
N SER A 954 -2.04 -36.71 -15.98
CA SER A 954 -1.86 -36.79 -17.45
C SER A 954 -1.87 -35.44 -18.18
N GLN A 955 -2.26 -34.36 -17.49
CA GLN A 955 -2.24 -32.99 -18.01
C GLN A 955 -0.84 -32.46 -18.29
#